data_AF-A0A2E1VT96-F1
#
_entry.id   AF-A0A2E1VT96-F1
#
_cell.length_a   1.000
_cell.length_b   1.000
_cell.length_c   1.000
_cell.angle_alpha   90.00
_cell.angle_beta   90.00
_cell.angle_gamma   90.00
#
_symmetry.space_group_name_H-M   'P 1'
#
loop_
_entity.id
_entity.type
_entity.pdbx_description
1 polymer ?
#
loop_
_entity_poly.entity_id
_entity_poly.type
_entity_poly.pdbx_seq_one_letter_code
_entity_poly.pdbx_strand_id
1 'polypeptide(L)'
;MRLALLALAAWVLVGLLVRPPLPLDETRYLAVAWEMHQSDAWLIPTLDGTPYHHKPPLLFWLTRVGWELFGVHGWWPRLIPALAAGLGIWMTMRLAARLHREAAAALPAGLLLAGCVAWPLYASVLLFDLLVACCALLGWHALLDRGERPVRAALLLGLAVGGGVLCKGPVILVYLLPPMFCLADATRARSLISSAAGLVLGVGLALAWALPAAEAGGEAYREALLFGQTAGRLRESFSHARPFWWYLPILLVLLLPWSLWPRWWQALRRPAATARRPLLAVLLSFLVFVAISGKQPHYLVPLLPPTCAALAAHFTRLGRRARLVPAWTCAALSLILVGAWEAKGASFDLRPAAAEVVRLQDAGHPIAILGDSHGQFSFLGRLEAKPRRVGPGSARLWASRHPEAQVILIEGAARRGQLWTEPVLSQASLRQPYRAEELAIVPARTLIEPPSFDAAIEAADEIILQAIADGAGPGVSVAVGHAGKIAWAQGYGMADVDQDKLVSEDTLFRIGSVSKSLTAVGLMKLVQEGKLDLDADVRELVPEFPEKRWPVTVRQLAGHLGGIRHYRGAEFLSRAHYPTVRDGLSIFAADPLLHEPGTEYAYSSYGWNLLSAAMESAAEQPFLKFMQKEVFDPLGLRATMPDHAEAELPRRTSFYQVVAGKTIPAVPVDNSYKWAGGGYLSTPSDLVRFGFGVLQDKLLRSETRAEMWKPMKRRDGRGTGYGIGWRSRQHERYGRVVGHSGGSVGGVTMLEIYPQHQLVVAVTINNSEGPATALARRTAAPFLEAVLAAKQAPTDD
;
A
#
# COMPACT_ATOMS: atom_id res chain seq x y z
N MET A 1 10.59 -34.48 41.28
CA MET A 1 10.45 -34.55 39.82
C MET A 1 9.01 -34.86 39.42
N ARG A 2 8.43 -36.01 39.80
CA ARG A 2 7.03 -36.35 39.50
C ARG A 2 6.05 -35.20 39.81
N LEU A 3 6.12 -34.61 41.00
CA LEU A 3 5.30 -33.47 41.38
C LEU A 3 5.46 -32.24 40.45
N ALA A 4 6.67 -31.94 39.98
CA ALA A 4 6.91 -30.78 39.11
C ALA A 4 6.33 -31.00 37.71
N LEU A 5 6.44 -32.22 37.17
CA LEU A 5 5.83 -32.59 35.89
C LEU A 5 4.30 -32.60 35.98
N LEU A 6 3.74 -33.11 37.09
CA LEU A 6 2.31 -33.07 37.35
C LEU A 6 1.80 -31.63 37.47
N ALA A 7 2.54 -30.75 38.15
CA ALA A 7 2.19 -29.34 38.25
C ALA A 7 2.24 -28.61 36.89
N LEU A 8 3.25 -28.92 36.05
CA LEU A 8 3.33 -28.38 34.70
C LEU A 8 2.15 -28.87 33.83
N ALA A 9 1.82 -30.16 33.90
CA ALA A 9 0.68 -30.73 33.18
C ALA A 9 -0.64 -30.09 33.63
N ALA A 10 -0.83 -29.91 34.95
CA ALA A 10 -2.00 -29.22 35.49
C ALA A 10 -2.09 -27.77 35.01
N TRP A 11 -0.99 -27.02 35.00
CA TRP A 11 -0.94 -25.65 34.47
C TRP A 11 -1.31 -25.59 32.97
N VAL A 12 -0.78 -26.49 32.15
CA VAL A 12 -1.13 -26.56 30.72
C VAL A 12 -2.60 -26.90 30.54
N LEU A 13 -3.14 -27.83 31.32
CA LEU A 13 -4.56 -28.17 31.31
C LEU A 13 -5.44 -26.97 31.67
N VAL A 14 -5.08 -26.22 32.73
CA VAL A 14 -5.77 -24.96 33.09
C VAL A 14 -5.72 -23.99 31.91
N GLY A 15 -4.57 -23.80 31.26
CA GLY A 15 -4.46 -22.94 30.08
C GLY A 15 -5.33 -23.38 28.90
N LEU A 16 -5.47 -24.69 28.67
CA LEU A 16 -6.31 -25.23 27.61
C LEU A 16 -7.81 -25.06 27.89
N LEU A 17 -8.22 -25.19 29.16
CA LEU A 17 -9.61 -25.11 29.60
C LEU A 17 -10.10 -23.67 29.80
N VAL A 18 -9.24 -22.78 30.30
CA VAL A 18 -9.62 -21.42 30.68
C VAL A 18 -9.70 -20.50 29.46
N ARG A 19 -8.75 -20.61 28.51
CA ARG A 19 -8.63 -19.65 27.40
C ARG A 19 -8.58 -20.29 26.00
N PRO A 20 -9.11 -19.62 24.96
CA PRO A 20 -8.84 -19.94 23.57
C PRO A 20 -7.40 -19.51 23.17
N PRO A 21 -6.96 -19.81 21.94
CA PRO A 21 -5.72 -19.28 21.38
C PRO A 21 -5.70 -17.74 21.42
N LEU A 22 -4.60 -17.14 21.87
CA LEU A 22 -4.48 -15.69 22.02
C LEU A 22 -4.10 -15.01 20.70
N PRO A 23 -4.73 -13.88 20.35
CA PRO A 23 -4.26 -13.02 19.27
C PRO A 23 -2.98 -12.27 19.71
N LEU A 24 -2.02 -11.97 18.82
CA LEU A 24 -1.98 -12.28 17.39
C LEU A 24 -1.17 -13.53 17.04
N ASP A 25 -0.20 -13.89 17.88
CA ASP A 25 0.77 -14.93 17.51
C ASP A 25 0.15 -16.33 17.43
N GLU A 26 -0.60 -16.78 18.43
CA GLU A 26 -1.17 -18.14 18.40
C GLU A 26 -2.21 -18.27 17.29
N THR A 27 -3.09 -17.29 17.12
CA THR A 27 -4.09 -17.30 16.06
C THR A 27 -3.45 -17.23 14.67
N ARG A 28 -2.39 -16.43 14.48
CA ARG A 28 -1.60 -16.40 13.23
C ARG A 28 -0.94 -17.73 12.92
N TYR A 29 -0.27 -18.36 13.89
CA TYR A 29 0.39 -19.65 13.65
C TYR A 29 -0.60 -20.76 13.38
N LEU A 30 -1.76 -20.74 14.03
CA LEU A 30 -2.87 -21.64 13.72
C LEU A 30 -3.43 -21.39 12.33
N ALA A 31 -3.61 -20.14 11.91
CA ALA A 31 -4.06 -19.81 10.57
C ALA A 31 -3.09 -20.30 9.49
N VAL A 32 -1.77 -20.13 9.70
CA VAL A 32 -0.75 -20.67 8.78
C VAL A 32 -0.86 -22.19 8.68
N ALA A 33 -0.89 -22.89 9.82
CA ALA A 33 -1.02 -24.34 9.82
C ALA A 33 -2.35 -24.81 9.20
N TRP A 34 -3.43 -24.06 9.43
CA TRP A 34 -4.76 -24.32 8.88
C TRP A 34 -4.80 -24.19 7.36
N GLU A 35 -4.19 -23.13 6.80
CA GLU A 35 -4.08 -22.96 5.35
C GLU A 35 -3.23 -24.06 4.71
N MET A 36 -2.11 -24.42 5.33
CA MET A 36 -1.30 -25.56 4.90
C MET A 36 -2.08 -26.87 4.93
N HIS A 37 -2.94 -27.06 5.93
CA HIS A 37 -3.80 -28.25 6.03
C HIS A 37 -4.90 -28.26 4.96
N GLN A 38 -5.60 -27.15 4.74
CA GLN A 38 -6.65 -27.05 3.70
C GLN A 38 -6.10 -27.25 2.28
N SER A 39 -4.92 -26.70 2.00
CA SER A 39 -4.31 -26.76 0.67
C SER A 39 -3.43 -27.99 0.44
N ASP A 40 -3.37 -28.92 1.40
CA ASP A 40 -2.45 -30.06 1.41
C ASP A 40 -0.96 -29.66 1.22
N ALA A 41 -0.61 -28.40 1.49
CA ALA A 41 0.75 -27.89 1.31
C ALA A 41 1.66 -28.30 2.47
N TRP A 42 2.76 -28.98 2.15
CA TRP A 42 3.83 -29.28 3.13
C TRP A 42 5.04 -28.37 3.00
N LEU A 43 5.29 -27.83 1.81
CA LEU A 43 6.57 -27.19 1.52
C LEU A 43 6.61 -25.71 1.95
N ILE A 44 5.56 -24.97 1.63
CA ILE A 44 5.49 -23.51 1.80
C ILE A 44 4.40 -23.17 2.82
N PRO A 45 4.76 -22.57 3.96
CA PRO A 45 3.77 -21.95 4.85
C PRO A 45 3.04 -20.83 4.13
N THR A 46 1.72 -20.74 4.28
CA THR A 46 0.88 -19.71 3.65
C THR A 46 0.02 -18.99 4.68
N LEU A 47 -0.26 -17.70 4.45
CA LEU A 47 -1.17 -16.90 5.27
C LEU A 47 -1.94 -15.94 4.38
N ASP A 48 -3.27 -15.92 4.49
CA ASP A 48 -4.16 -15.12 3.65
C ASP A 48 -3.95 -15.36 2.15
N GLY A 49 -3.53 -16.58 1.78
CA GLY A 49 -3.31 -16.98 0.38
C GLY A 49 -1.96 -16.56 -0.20
N THR A 50 -1.08 -15.94 0.60
CA THR A 50 0.27 -15.59 0.18
C THR A 50 1.33 -16.43 0.89
N PRO A 51 2.49 -16.70 0.27
CA PRO A 51 3.61 -17.35 0.94
C PRO A 51 4.08 -16.61 2.21
N TYR A 52 4.06 -17.31 3.34
CA TYR A 52 4.45 -16.83 4.66
C TYR A 52 5.92 -17.12 4.94
N HIS A 53 6.79 -16.12 4.77
CA HIS A 53 8.24 -16.24 4.89
C HIS A 53 8.78 -15.91 6.31
N HIS A 54 7.92 -15.50 7.25
CA HIS A 54 8.38 -15.00 8.56
C HIS A 54 8.86 -16.09 9.52
N LYS A 55 8.35 -17.33 9.41
CA LYS A 55 8.74 -18.48 10.24
C LYS A 55 8.96 -19.74 9.39
N PRO A 56 10.02 -20.51 9.67
CA PRO A 56 10.24 -21.84 9.09
C PRO A 56 9.19 -22.88 9.56
N PRO A 57 9.15 -24.08 8.95
CA PRO A 57 7.94 -24.88 8.87
C PRO A 57 7.74 -25.87 10.04
N LEU A 58 8.74 -26.11 10.90
CA LEU A 58 8.71 -27.27 11.80
C LEU A 58 7.49 -27.28 12.73
N LEU A 59 7.11 -26.13 13.30
CA LEU A 59 5.93 -26.05 14.17
C LEU A 59 4.63 -26.35 13.40
N PHE A 60 4.55 -25.92 12.14
CA PHE A 60 3.39 -26.15 11.29
C PHE A 60 3.30 -27.62 10.88
N TRP A 61 4.43 -28.27 10.57
CA TRP A 61 4.50 -29.71 10.34
C TRP A 61 4.05 -30.51 11.57
N LEU A 62 4.57 -30.19 12.75
CA LEU A 62 4.16 -30.86 14.00
C LEU A 62 2.67 -30.64 14.31
N THR A 63 2.14 -29.46 14.00
CA THR A 63 0.73 -29.15 14.13
C THR A 63 -0.10 -30.04 13.20
N ARG A 64 0.26 -30.08 11.92
CA ARG A 64 -0.43 -30.87 10.90
C ARG A 64 -0.39 -32.37 11.19
N VAL A 65 0.78 -32.91 11.53
CA VAL A 65 0.94 -34.34 11.88
C VAL A 65 -0.01 -34.73 13.02
N GLY A 66 -0.15 -33.90 14.05
CA GLY A 66 -1.11 -34.25 15.10
C GLY A 66 -2.57 -34.00 14.73
N TRP A 67 -2.87 -33.10 13.78
CA TRP A 67 -4.23 -33.05 13.21
C TRP A 67 -4.55 -34.29 12.37
N GLU A 68 -3.58 -34.87 11.69
CA GLU A 68 -3.73 -36.15 10.98
C GLU A 68 -3.94 -37.32 11.96
N LEU A 69 -3.31 -37.29 13.13
CA LEU A 69 -3.43 -38.34 14.15
C LEU A 69 -4.66 -38.22 15.05
N PHE A 70 -5.03 -37.00 15.43
CA PHE A 70 -6.02 -36.74 16.48
C PHE A 70 -7.23 -35.92 16.01
N GLY A 71 -7.27 -35.54 14.73
CA GLY A 71 -8.26 -34.63 14.18
C GLY A 71 -7.93 -33.16 14.39
N VAL A 72 -8.62 -32.29 13.64
CA VAL A 72 -8.40 -30.83 13.66
C VAL A 72 -9.00 -30.21 14.92
N HIS A 73 -8.15 -30.03 15.93
CA HIS A 73 -8.50 -29.39 17.20
C HIS A 73 -7.50 -28.31 17.61
N GLY A 74 -7.99 -27.30 18.33
CA GLY A 74 -7.16 -26.20 18.84
C GLY A 74 -6.31 -26.54 20.07
N TRP A 75 -6.50 -27.71 20.70
CA TRP A 75 -5.71 -28.12 21.86
C TRP A 75 -4.37 -28.77 21.46
N TRP A 76 -4.31 -29.53 20.35
CA TRP A 76 -3.09 -30.22 19.93
C TRP A 76 -1.91 -29.29 19.70
N PRO A 77 -2.05 -28.20 18.91
CA PRO A 77 -0.94 -27.28 18.66
C PRO A 77 -0.35 -26.73 19.97
N ARG A 78 -1.22 -26.42 20.94
CA ARG A 78 -0.85 -25.89 22.26
C ARG A 78 -0.19 -26.94 23.17
N LEU A 79 -0.31 -28.23 22.87
CA LEU A 79 0.45 -29.28 23.55
C LEU A 79 1.89 -29.43 23.04
N ILE A 80 2.20 -29.00 21.82
CA ILE A 80 3.56 -29.12 21.26
C ILE A 80 4.59 -28.39 22.15
N PRO A 81 4.39 -27.12 22.55
CA PRO A 81 5.29 -26.46 23.50
C PRO A 81 5.32 -27.14 24.87
N ALA A 82 4.21 -27.69 25.37
CA ALA A 82 4.17 -28.40 26.65
C ALA A 82 5.01 -29.68 26.64
N LEU A 83 4.93 -30.45 25.56
CA LEU A 83 5.76 -31.64 25.35
C LEU A 83 7.25 -31.26 25.25
N ALA A 84 7.56 -30.17 24.53
CA ALA A 84 8.90 -29.62 24.46
C ALA A 84 9.40 -29.15 25.84
N ALA A 85 8.56 -28.52 26.66
CA ALA A 85 8.91 -28.12 28.02
C ALA A 85 9.28 -29.31 28.91
N GLY A 86 8.50 -30.40 28.84
CA GLY A 86 8.76 -31.63 29.57
C GLY A 86 10.07 -32.31 29.14
N LEU A 87 10.30 -32.41 27.82
CA LEU A 87 11.54 -32.92 27.25
C LEU A 87 12.73 -32.05 27.67
N GLY A 88 12.59 -30.72 27.61
CA GLY A 88 13.64 -29.77 27.99
C GLY A 88 14.02 -29.88 29.47
N ILE A 89 13.06 -30.11 30.38
CA ILE A 89 13.35 -30.40 31.80
C ILE A 89 14.23 -31.65 31.91
N TRP A 90 13.83 -32.74 31.25
CA TRP A 90 14.58 -34.00 31.28
C TRP A 90 15.99 -33.85 30.71
N MET A 91 16.15 -33.18 29.56
CA MET A 91 17.44 -32.91 28.94
C MET A 91 18.32 -32.02 29.84
N THR A 92 17.74 -31.02 30.51
CA THR A 92 18.46 -30.16 31.46
C THR A 92 19.02 -30.94 32.64
N MET A 93 18.24 -31.88 33.19
CA MET A 93 18.71 -32.78 34.25
C MET A 93 19.90 -33.62 33.79
N ARG A 94 19.81 -34.19 32.58
CA ARG A 94 20.89 -34.99 31.98
C ARG A 94 22.12 -34.12 31.72
N LEU A 95 21.93 -32.89 31.26
CA LEU A 95 23.02 -31.95 30.99
C LEU A 95 23.78 -31.61 32.28
N ALA A 96 23.07 -31.30 33.36
CA ALA A 96 23.69 -30.99 34.66
C ALA A 96 24.52 -32.15 35.20
N ALA A 97 23.98 -33.38 35.16
CA ALA A 97 24.71 -34.58 35.59
C ALA A 97 26.02 -34.77 34.81
N ARG A 98 25.99 -34.49 33.50
CA ARG A 98 27.17 -34.58 32.62
C ARG A 98 28.17 -33.45 32.87
N LEU A 99 27.71 -32.21 33.01
CA LEU A 99 28.57 -31.03 33.24
C LEU A 99 29.34 -31.14 34.56
N HIS A 100 28.66 -31.57 35.61
CA HIS A 100 29.26 -31.68 36.95
C HIS A 100 29.87 -33.05 37.23
N ARG A 101 29.66 -34.04 36.35
CA ARG A 101 30.02 -35.45 36.58
C ARG A 101 29.44 -35.99 37.89
N GLU A 102 28.26 -35.53 38.25
CA GLU A 102 27.62 -35.81 39.53
C GLU A 102 26.11 -36.03 39.33
N ALA A 103 25.63 -37.26 39.60
CA ALA A 103 24.22 -37.59 39.42
C ALA A 103 23.29 -36.75 40.32
N ALA A 104 23.78 -36.29 41.48
CA ALA A 104 23.02 -35.47 42.41
C ALA A 104 22.67 -34.08 41.86
N ALA A 105 23.39 -33.58 40.85
CA ALA A 105 23.09 -32.30 40.19
C ALA A 105 21.87 -32.37 39.24
N ALA A 106 21.43 -33.58 38.85
CA ALA A 106 20.36 -33.75 37.88
C ALA A 106 19.01 -33.19 38.37
N LEU A 107 18.55 -33.63 39.55
CA LEU A 107 17.25 -33.25 40.09
C LEU A 107 17.16 -31.73 40.38
N PRO A 108 18.15 -31.08 41.02
CA PRO A 108 18.15 -29.63 41.20
C PRO A 108 18.01 -28.86 39.88
N ALA A 109 18.72 -29.24 38.83
CA ALA A 109 18.66 -28.55 37.54
C ALA A 109 17.25 -28.50 36.96
N GLY A 110 16.55 -29.66 36.95
CA GLY A 110 15.18 -29.74 36.46
C GLY A 110 14.18 -29.00 37.35
N LEU A 111 14.39 -28.98 38.67
CA LEU A 111 13.55 -28.21 39.61
C LEU A 111 13.74 -26.69 39.44
N LEU A 112 14.98 -26.23 39.23
CA LEU A 112 15.26 -24.82 38.96
C LEU A 112 14.54 -24.39 37.67
N LEU A 113 14.72 -25.13 36.58
CA LEU A 113 14.10 -24.80 35.30
C LEU A 113 12.57 -24.81 35.38
N ALA A 114 11.98 -25.87 35.95
CA ALA A 114 10.53 -25.98 36.12
C ALA A 114 9.95 -24.90 37.07
N GLY A 115 10.77 -24.35 37.96
CA GLY A 115 10.39 -23.27 38.86
C GLY A 115 10.51 -21.87 38.26
N CYS A 116 11.33 -21.67 37.21
CA CYS A 116 11.45 -20.39 36.51
C CYS A 116 10.10 -20.05 35.86
N VAL A 117 9.48 -18.91 36.21
CA VAL A 117 8.16 -18.47 35.70
C VAL A 117 8.07 -18.56 34.18
N ALA A 118 9.15 -18.21 33.46
CA ALA A 118 9.20 -18.31 32.02
C ALA A 118 8.94 -19.72 31.48
N TRP A 119 9.43 -20.77 32.15
CA TRP A 119 9.34 -22.11 31.60
C TRP A 119 7.90 -22.64 31.47
N PRO A 120 7.09 -22.73 32.55
CA PRO A 120 5.70 -23.09 32.44
C PRO A 120 4.90 -22.06 31.64
N LEU A 121 5.17 -20.75 31.74
CA LEU A 121 4.45 -19.74 30.97
C LEU A 121 4.53 -19.98 29.46
N TYR A 122 5.72 -20.27 28.92
CA TYR A 122 5.88 -20.57 27.50
C TYR A 122 5.41 -21.99 27.13
N ALA A 123 5.26 -22.88 28.11
CA ALA A 123 4.71 -24.22 27.89
C ALA A 123 3.21 -24.21 27.59
N SER A 124 2.49 -23.15 27.95
CA SER A 124 1.04 -23.03 27.73
C SER A 124 0.66 -22.11 26.56
N VAL A 125 1.62 -21.62 25.78
CA VAL A 125 1.40 -20.71 24.64
C VAL A 125 2.04 -21.28 23.39
N LEU A 126 1.33 -21.29 22.26
CA LEU A 126 1.84 -21.75 20.96
C LEU A 126 2.94 -20.83 20.43
N LEU A 127 4.19 -21.13 20.80
CA LEU A 127 5.39 -20.42 20.37
C LEU A 127 6.50 -21.41 20.02
N PHE A 128 7.46 -20.95 19.22
CA PHE A 128 8.58 -21.75 18.72
C PHE A 128 9.71 -21.95 19.75
N ASP A 129 9.74 -21.11 20.79
CA ASP A 129 10.91 -20.93 21.67
C ASP A 129 11.30 -22.18 22.45
N LEU A 130 10.33 -23.00 22.88
CA LEU A 130 10.63 -24.25 23.60
C LEU A 130 11.15 -25.36 22.69
N LEU A 131 10.74 -25.38 21.41
CA LEU A 131 11.34 -26.28 20.42
C LEU A 131 12.79 -25.88 20.13
N VAL A 132 13.06 -24.57 19.98
CA VAL A 132 14.42 -24.03 19.85
C VAL A 132 15.24 -24.36 21.09
N ALA A 133 14.68 -24.27 22.30
CA ALA A 133 15.37 -24.65 23.53
C ALA A 133 15.74 -26.14 23.57
N CYS A 134 14.88 -27.03 23.09
CA CYS A 134 15.20 -28.45 22.95
C CYS A 134 16.32 -28.69 21.93
N CYS A 135 16.29 -28.00 20.79
CA CYS A 135 17.36 -28.04 19.80
C CYS A 135 18.69 -27.53 20.39
N ALA A 136 18.67 -26.42 21.11
CA ALA A 136 19.84 -25.88 21.79
C ALA A 136 20.39 -26.89 22.82
N LEU A 137 19.54 -27.47 23.66
CA LEU A 137 19.93 -28.52 24.62
C LEU A 137 20.55 -29.75 23.92
N LEU A 138 20.00 -30.18 22.78
CA LEU A 138 20.57 -31.27 21.99
C LEU A 138 21.98 -30.91 21.51
N GLY A 139 22.19 -29.68 21.05
CA GLY A 139 23.50 -29.17 20.65
C GLY A 139 24.47 -29.09 21.84
N TRP A 140 24.03 -28.65 23.02
CA TRP A 140 24.86 -28.68 24.24
C TRP A 140 25.30 -30.10 24.62
N HIS A 141 24.41 -31.09 24.52
CA HIS A 141 24.77 -32.50 24.70
C HIS A 141 25.79 -32.97 23.66
N ALA A 142 25.60 -32.63 22.39
CA ALA A 142 26.53 -32.94 21.32
C ALA A 142 27.93 -32.35 21.56
N LEU A 143 27.99 -31.09 22.00
CA LEU A 143 29.25 -30.39 22.30
C LEU A 143 30.01 -30.99 23.48
N LEU A 144 29.34 -31.68 24.41
CA LEU A 144 30.00 -32.45 25.47
C LEU A 144 30.46 -33.84 25.00
N ASP A 145 29.88 -34.38 23.92
CA ASP A 145 30.27 -35.67 23.34
C ASP A 145 31.44 -35.54 22.34
N ARG A 146 31.72 -34.35 21.80
CA ARG A 146 32.62 -34.17 20.64
C ARG A 146 34.07 -34.63 20.82
N GLY A 147 34.58 -34.65 22.05
CA GLY A 147 35.94 -35.12 22.34
C GLY A 147 36.05 -36.64 22.35
N GLU A 148 35.02 -37.33 22.86
CA GLU A 148 35.01 -38.79 23.06
C GLU A 148 34.29 -39.54 21.92
N ARG A 149 33.24 -38.95 21.36
CA ARG A 149 32.33 -39.55 20.36
C ARG A 149 32.08 -38.57 19.20
N PRO A 150 33.10 -38.23 18.41
CA PRO A 150 33.04 -37.13 17.44
C PRO A 150 31.98 -37.31 16.34
N VAL A 151 31.72 -38.54 15.88
CA VAL A 151 30.69 -38.81 14.86
C VAL A 151 29.30 -38.60 15.43
N ARG A 152 29.01 -39.17 16.60
CA ARG A 152 27.73 -38.96 17.29
C ARG A 152 27.50 -37.49 17.59
N ALA A 153 28.52 -36.78 18.05
CA ALA A 153 28.46 -35.36 18.31
C ALA A 153 28.15 -34.56 17.04
N ALA A 154 28.81 -34.85 15.92
CA ALA A 154 28.53 -34.18 14.65
C ALA A 154 27.07 -34.39 14.20
N LEU A 155 26.56 -35.63 14.28
CA LEU A 155 25.17 -35.94 13.92
C LEU A 155 24.16 -35.22 14.81
N LEU A 156 24.34 -35.28 16.14
CA LEU A 156 23.44 -34.60 17.07
C LEU A 156 23.51 -33.07 16.96
N LEU A 157 24.69 -32.51 16.70
CA LEU A 157 24.86 -31.09 16.44
C LEU A 157 24.20 -30.68 15.12
N GLY A 158 24.31 -31.50 14.07
CA GLY A 158 23.62 -31.28 12.80
C GLY A 158 22.10 -31.27 12.96
N LEU A 159 21.54 -32.24 13.69
CA LEU A 159 20.12 -32.27 14.02
C LEU A 159 19.69 -31.05 14.87
N ALA A 160 20.51 -30.64 15.83
CA ALA A 160 20.26 -29.47 16.67
C ALA A 160 20.23 -28.17 15.85
N VAL A 161 21.21 -27.97 14.97
CA VAL A 161 21.31 -26.78 14.11
C VAL A 161 20.20 -26.80 13.07
N GLY A 162 20.05 -27.89 12.31
CA GLY A 162 19.02 -28.01 11.27
C GLY A 162 17.61 -27.87 11.84
N GLY A 163 17.28 -28.59 12.91
CA GLY A 163 15.99 -28.48 13.60
C GLY A 163 15.75 -27.09 14.19
N GLY A 164 16.78 -26.46 14.76
CA GLY A 164 16.67 -25.09 15.28
C GLY A 164 16.43 -24.05 14.19
N VAL A 165 17.07 -24.21 13.02
CA VAL A 165 16.80 -23.38 11.83
C VAL A 165 15.37 -23.60 11.34
N LEU A 166 14.92 -24.85 11.24
CA LEU A 166 13.54 -25.19 10.85
C LEU A 166 12.48 -24.77 11.88
N CYS A 167 12.87 -24.42 13.11
CA CYS A 167 11.99 -23.78 14.09
C CYS A 167 11.93 -22.26 13.90
N LYS A 168 13.08 -21.58 14.03
CA LYS A 168 13.13 -20.13 14.24
C LYS A 168 14.26 -19.44 13.47
N GLY A 169 14.77 -20.11 12.44
CA GLY A 169 15.82 -19.58 11.57
C GLY A 169 17.20 -19.59 12.24
N PRO A 170 18.14 -18.75 11.77
CA PRO A 170 19.56 -18.82 12.16
C PRO A 170 19.84 -18.46 13.63
N VAL A 171 18.84 -17.97 14.38
CA VAL A 171 18.99 -17.62 15.80
C VAL A 171 19.51 -18.79 16.65
N ILE A 172 19.31 -20.04 16.23
CA ILE A 172 19.87 -21.22 16.89
C ILE A 172 21.40 -21.12 17.09
N LEU A 173 22.10 -20.48 16.15
CA LEU A 173 23.55 -20.31 16.19
C LEU A 173 23.99 -19.42 17.35
N VAL A 174 23.17 -18.46 17.78
CA VAL A 174 23.44 -17.62 18.95
C VAL A 174 23.52 -18.47 20.22
N TYR A 175 22.73 -19.55 20.30
CA TYR A 175 22.72 -20.46 21.46
C TYR A 175 23.81 -21.54 21.42
N LEU A 176 24.42 -21.80 20.25
CA LEU A 176 25.35 -22.92 20.04
C LEU A 176 26.79 -22.52 19.73
N LEU A 177 27.03 -21.35 19.10
CA LEU A 177 28.39 -20.89 18.81
C LEU A 177 29.19 -20.58 20.08
N PRO A 178 28.68 -19.80 21.06
CA PRO A 178 29.44 -19.55 22.29
C PRO A 178 29.83 -20.83 23.06
N PRO A 179 28.94 -21.79 23.35
CA PRO A 179 29.35 -23.03 24.03
C PRO A 179 30.29 -23.89 23.17
N MET A 180 30.25 -23.79 21.85
CA MET A 180 31.21 -24.46 20.97
C MET A 180 32.65 -24.02 21.24
N PHE A 181 32.87 -22.75 21.61
CA PHE A 181 34.21 -22.25 21.95
C PHE A 181 34.55 -22.35 23.44
N CYS A 182 33.58 -22.16 24.32
CA CYS A 182 33.84 -22.13 25.77
C CYS A 182 34.04 -23.51 26.40
N LEU A 183 33.45 -24.58 25.85
CA LEU A 183 33.53 -25.91 26.45
C LEU A 183 34.89 -26.59 26.16
N ALA A 184 35.44 -27.24 27.19
CA ALA A 184 36.86 -27.58 27.41
C ALA A 184 37.68 -28.14 26.24
N ASP A 185 37.06 -28.88 25.34
CA ASP A 185 37.75 -29.57 24.24
C ASP A 185 37.75 -28.80 22.92
N ALA A 186 37.35 -27.52 22.91
CA ALA A 186 37.22 -26.69 21.70
C ALA A 186 38.53 -26.54 20.91
N THR A 187 39.69 -26.67 21.54
CA THR A 187 41.00 -26.45 20.90
C THR A 187 41.60 -27.71 20.28
N ARG A 188 41.00 -28.89 20.47
CA ARG A 188 41.48 -30.13 19.84
C ARG A 188 40.97 -30.23 18.41
N ALA A 189 41.86 -30.54 17.46
CA ALA A 189 41.53 -30.65 16.04
C ALA A 189 40.31 -31.56 15.77
N ARG A 190 40.22 -32.71 16.44
CA ARG A 190 39.07 -33.64 16.33
C ARG A 190 37.74 -33.01 16.75
N SER A 191 37.74 -32.22 17.82
CA SER A 191 36.54 -31.51 18.30
C SER A 191 36.10 -30.40 17.35
N LEU A 192 37.06 -29.69 16.75
CA LEU A 192 36.80 -28.66 15.74
C LEU A 192 36.20 -29.27 14.48
N ILE A 193 36.80 -30.36 13.97
CA ILE A 193 36.29 -31.09 12.80
C ILE A 193 34.88 -31.62 13.06
N SER A 194 34.63 -32.24 14.22
CA SER A 194 33.29 -32.71 14.61
C SER A 194 32.27 -31.56 14.66
N SER A 195 32.66 -30.42 15.23
CA SER A 195 31.76 -29.25 15.32
C SER A 195 31.48 -28.65 13.93
N ALA A 196 32.50 -28.54 13.07
CA ALA A 196 32.36 -28.07 11.69
C ALA A 196 31.48 -29.02 10.86
N ALA A 197 31.69 -30.34 10.96
CA ALA A 197 30.86 -31.34 10.32
C ALA A 197 29.39 -31.23 10.77
N GLY A 198 29.15 -31.04 12.07
CA GLY A 198 27.79 -30.81 12.58
C GLY A 198 27.16 -29.53 12.04
N LEU A 199 27.90 -28.42 11.94
CA LEU A 199 27.41 -27.19 11.33
C LEU A 199 27.04 -27.39 9.85
N VAL A 200 27.90 -28.05 9.06
CA VAL A 200 27.64 -28.36 7.66
C VAL A 200 26.39 -29.23 7.50
N LEU A 201 26.26 -30.28 8.30
CA LEU A 201 25.07 -31.15 8.30
C LEU A 201 23.80 -30.36 8.64
N GLY A 202 23.87 -29.47 9.64
CA GLY A 202 22.74 -28.64 10.04
C GLY A 202 22.31 -27.65 8.96
N VAL A 203 23.28 -27.01 8.30
CA VAL A 203 23.01 -26.14 7.13
C VAL A 203 22.42 -26.96 5.98
N GLY A 204 22.96 -28.15 5.70
CA GLY A 204 22.42 -29.05 4.68
C GLY A 204 20.95 -29.42 4.94
N LEU A 205 20.59 -29.75 6.18
CA LEU A 205 19.19 -30.02 6.57
C LEU A 205 18.28 -28.79 6.39
N ALA A 206 18.75 -27.60 6.75
CA ALA A 206 17.99 -26.37 6.55
C ALA A 206 17.78 -26.07 5.05
N LEU A 207 18.84 -26.23 4.24
CA LEU A 207 18.80 -26.01 2.80
C LEU A 207 17.95 -27.05 2.06
N ALA A 208 17.89 -28.28 2.54
CA ALA A 208 17.04 -29.34 1.99
C ALA A 208 15.54 -28.95 2.00
N TRP A 209 15.13 -28.06 2.93
CA TRP A 209 13.81 -27.44 2.88
C TRP A 209 13.83 -26.08 2.16
N ALA A 210 14.77 -25.21 2.50
CA ALA A 210 14.75 -23.82 2.05
C ALA A 210 14.90 -23.68 0.53
N LEU A 211 15.72 -24.53 -0.12
CA LEU A 211 15.93 -24.46 -1.57
C LEU A 211 14.66 -24.87 -2.35
N PRO A 212 14.04 -26.04 -2.10
CA PRO A 212 12.77 -26.36 -2.77
C PRO A 212 11.66 -25.35 -2.45
N ALA A 213 11.56 -24.85 -1.22
CA ALA A 213 10.56 -23.85 -0.84
C ALA A 213 10.77 -22.51 -1.57
N ALA A 214 12.02 -22.08 -1.73
CA ALA A 214 12.40 -20.89 -2.48
C ALA A 214 12.12 -21.03 -3.99
N GLU A 215 12.21 -22.25 -4.52
CA GLU A 215 11.88 -22.52 -5.91
C GLU A 215 10.37 -22.46 -6.15
N ALA A 216 9.60 -23.14 -5.30
CA ALA A 216 8.15 -23.24 -5.42
C ALA A 216 7.40 -21.94 -5.04
N GLY A 217 7.98 -21.05 -4.21
CA GLY A 217 7.31 -19.83 -3.74
C GLY A 217 7.38 -18.62 -4.67
N GLY A 218 8.09 -18.72 -5.79
CA GLY A 218 8.32 -17.61 -6.72
C GLY A 218 9.43 -16.63 -6.28
N GLU A 219 9.73 -15.67 -7.14
CA GLU A 219 10.88 -14.76 -6.99
C GLU A 219 10.82 -13.91 -5.72
N ALA A 220 9.67 -13.30 -5.44
CA ALA A 220 9.47 -12.49 -4.24
C ALA A 220 9.63 -13.30 -2.94
N TYR A 221 9.14 -14.55 -2.90
CA TYR A 221 9.31 -15.41 -1.72
C TYR A 221 10.76 -15.88 -1.57
N ARG A 222 11.43 -16.24 -2.68
CA ARG A 222 12.84 -16.62 -2.71
C ARG A 222 13.71 -15.51 -2.13
N GLU A 223 13.49 -14.29 -2.59
CA GLU A 223 14.22 -13.12 -2.11
C GLU A 223 13.96 -12.89 -0.61
N ALA A 224 12.70 -12.95 -0.18
CA ALA A 224 12.32 -12.77 1.22
C ALA A 224 12.90 -13.87 2.13
N LEU A 225 12.92 -15.13 1.68
CA LEU A 225 13.39 -16.29 2.44
C LEU A 225 14.93 -16.32 2.55
N LEU A 226 15.65 -16.08 1.46
CA LEU A 226 17.11 -16.19 1.40
C LEU A 226 17.82 -14.89 1.78
N PHE A 227 17.33 -13.74 1.30
CA PHE A 227 17.98 -12.43 1.46
C PHE A 227 17.26 -11.55 2.49
N GLY A 228 15.93 -11.53 2.52
CA GLY A 228 15.13 -10.71 3.44
C GLY A 228 15.35 -11.06 4.92
N GLN A 229 15.55 -12.34 5.24
CA GLN A 229 15.89 -12.78 6.59
C GLN A 229 17.29 -12.36 7.06
N THR A 230 18.21 -12.05 6.12
CA THR A 230 19.63 -11.83 6.42
C THR A 230 20.04 -10.36 6.28
N ALA A 231 19.61 -9.66 5.22
CA ALA A 231 20.03 -8.28 4.91
C ALA A 231 18.99 -7.22 5.32
N GLY A 232 17.70 -7.48 5.11
CA GLY A 232 16.62 -6.52 5.42
C GLY A 232 16.48 -6.25 6.92
N ARG A 233 16.55 -7.30 7.75
CA ARG A 233 16.51 -7.20 9.22
C ARG A 233 17.73 -6.54 9.86
N LEU A 234 18.83 -6.37 9.13
CA LEU A 234 19.98 -5.58 9.59
C LEU A 234 19.77 -4.08 9.31
N ARG A 235 19.16 -3.73 8.17
CA ARG A 235 18.93 -2.34 7.73
C ARG A 235 17.78 -1.63 8.47
N GLU A 236 16.63 -2.27 8.66
CA GLU A 236 15.46 -1.65 9.35
C GLU A 236 15.60 -1.60 10.87
N SER A 237 16.69 -2.14 11.39
CA SER A 237 16.87 -2.44 12.80
C SER A 237 17.33 -1.24 13.64
N PHE A 238 17.57 -0.09 13.00
CA PHE A 238 18.09 1.11 13.66
C PHE A 238 17.01 2.13 14.07
N SER A 239 15.73 1.95 13.69
CA SER A 239 14.66 2.93 13.95
C SER A 239 13.97 2.79 15.31
N HIS A 240 14.09 1.64 16.00
CA HIS A 240 13.42 1.37 17.29
C HIS A 240 14.30 0.59 18.29
N ALA A 241 15.56 1.00 18.49
CA ALA A 241 16.50 0.28 19.35
C ALA A 241 16.14 0.42 20.86
N ARG A 242 15.66 -0.67 21.46
CA ARG A 242 15.55 -0.78 22.94
C ARG A 242 16.94 -0.66 23.58
N PRO A 243 17.07 0.00 24.75
CA PRO A 243 18.36 0.29 25.37
C PRO A 243 19.15 -0.98 25.71
N PHE A 244 20.48 -0.88 25.81
CA PHE A 244 21.35 -2.05 26.04
C PHE A 244 21.00 -2.81 27.32
N TRP A 245 20.54 -2.11 28.36
CA TRP A 245 20.15 -2.70 29.65
C TRP A 245 18.77 -3.36 29.64
N TRP A 246 17.98 -3.23 28.56
CA TRP A 246 16.56 -3.62 28.52
C TRP A 246 16.31 -5.08 28.90
N TYR A 247 17.21 -5.99 28.54
CA TYR A 247 17.09 -7.40 28.90
C TYR A 247 17.35 -7.71 30.37
N LEU A 248 18.05 -6.84 31.11
CA LEU A 248 18.41 -7.09 32.49
C LEU A 248 17.18 -7.27 33.41
N PRO A 249 16.23 -6.32 33.48
CA PRO A 249 15.02 -6.52 34.30
C PRO A 249 14.17 -7.69 33.80
N ILE A 250 14.14 -7.94 32.49
CA ILE A 250 13.38 -9.05 31.90
C ILE A 250 13.95 -10.39 32.33
N LEU A 251 15.27 -10.54 32.28
CA LEU A 251 15.94 -11.76 32.72
C LEU A 251 15.61 -12.06 34.18
N LEU A 252 15.57 -11.05 35.05
CA LEU A 252 15.20 -11.22 36.46
C LEU A 252 13.76 -11.74 36.61
N VAL A 253 12.82 -11.23 35.82
CA VAL A 253 11.42 -11.66 35.82
C VAL A 253 11.29 -13.10 35.29
N LEU A 254 11.97 -13.43 34.18
CA LEU A 254 11.95 -14.78 33.61
C LEU A 254 12.51 -15.84 34.58
N LEU A 255 13.46 -15.43 35.43
CA LEU A 255 14.09 -16.27 36.45
C LEU A 255 13.33 -16.34 37.78
N LEU A 256 12.23 -15.59 37.97
CA LEU A 256 11.42 -15.70 39.19
C LEU A 256 10.96 -17.15 39.43
N PRO A 257 10.86 -17.60 40.69
CA PRO A 257 11.16 -16.86 41.92
C PRO A 257 12.65 -16.91 42.31
N TRP A 258 13.50 -17.62 41.55
CA TRP A 258 14.89 -17.87 41.93
C TRP A 258 15.74 -16.61 41.98
N SER A 259 15.48 -15.63 41.12
CA SER A 259 16.14 -14.32 41.13
C SER A 259 15.95 -13.53 42.43
N LEU A 260 14.94 -13.87 43.25
CA LEU A 260 14.74 -13.28 44.57
C LEU A 260 15.46 -14.06 45.69
N TRP A 261 15.98 -15.25 45.41
CA TRP A 261 16.63 -16.09 46.41
C TRP A 261 18.13 -15.78 46.50
N PRO A 262 18.67 -15.31 47.64
CA PRO A 262 20.11 -15.05 47.81
C PRO A 262 21.06 -16.16 47.34
N ARG A 263 20.65 -17.44 47.46
CA ARG A 263 21.45 -18.60 47.00
C ARG A 263 21.70 -18.61 45.50
N TRP A 264 20.77 -18.08 44.69
CA TRP A 264 20.95 -17.93 43.25
C TRP A 264 22.13 -17.01 42.93
N TRP A 265 22.18 -15.86 43.60
CA TRP A 265 23.25 -14.87 43.45
C TRP A 265 24.59 -15.37 43.99
N GLN A 266 24.57 -16.14 45.08
CA GLN A 266 25.78 -16.81 45.59
C GLN A 266 26.36 -17.79 44.57
N ALA A 267 25.49 -18.60 43.94
CA ALA A 267 25.90 -19.55 42.90
C ALA A 267 26.50 -18.86 41.67
N LEU A 268 26.00 -17.67 41.30
CA LEU A 268 26.55 -16.85 40.21
C LEU A 268 27.87 -16.16 40.57
N ARG A 269 28.01 -15.62 41.79
CA ARG A 269 29.23 -14.93 42.25
C ARG A 269 30.38 -15.89 42.51
N ARG A 270 30.08 -17.10 43.00
CA ARG A 270 31.07 -18.14 43.32
C ARG A 270 30.68 -19.47 42.66
N PRO A 271 30.74 -19.55 41.31
CA PRO A 271 30.34 -20.74 40.59
C PRO A 271 31.32 -21.89 40.84
N ALA A 272 30.79 -23.12 40.87
CA ALA A 272 31.62 -24.32 40.87
C ALA A 272 32.58 -24.31 39.67
N ALA A 273 33.76 -24.93 39.81
CA ALA A 273 34.76 -24.96 38.73
C ALA A 273 34.18 -25.50 37.40
N THR A 274 33.32 -26.53 37.50
CA THR A 274 32.59 -27.14 36.37
C THR A 274 31.53 -26.23 35.74
N ALA A 275 31.07 -25.19 36.45
CA ALA A 275 30.06 -24.25 35.98
C ALA A 275 30.64 -23.03 35.23
N ARG A 276 31.92 -22.70 35.42
CA ARG A 276 32.53 -21.46 34.90
C ARG A 276 32.44 -21.33 33.37
N ARG A 277 32.83 -22.38 32.64
CA ARG A 277 32.80 -22.42 31.17
C ARG A 277 31.38 -22.41 30.60
N PRO A 278 30.44 -23.23 31.11
CA PRO A 278 29.02 -23.12 30.74
C PRO A 278 28.42 -21.73 30.97
N LEU A 279 28.67 -21.10 32.13
CA LEU A 279 28.15 -19.77 32.43
C LEU A 279 28.75 -18.70 31.52
N LEU A 280 30.04 -18.81 31.16
CA LEU A 280 30.66 -17.93 30.18
C LEU A 280 29.98 -18.06 28.80
N ALA A 281 29.68 -19.29 28.36
CA ALA A 281 28.96 -19.52 27.09
C ALA A 281 27.57 -18.88 27.09
N VAL A 282 26.82 -19.04 28.18
CA VAL A 282 25.50 -18.40 28.36
C VAL A 282 25.64 -16.88 28.35
N LEU A 283 26.62 -16.33 29.06
CA LEU A 283 26.88 -14.89 29.11
C LEU A 283 27.20 -14.32 27.73
N LEU A 284 28.08 -14.96 26.96
CA LEU A 284 28.39 -14.53 25.60
C LEU A 284 27.16 -14.58 24.69
N SER A 285 26.33 -15.62 24.80
CA SER A 285 25.06 -15.73 24.06
C SER A 285 24.11 -14.58 24.44
N PHE A 286 24.01 -14.26 25.73
CA PHE A 286 23.22 -13.14 26.25
C PHE A 286 23.72 -11.79 25.72
N LEU A 287 25.04 -11.56 25.67
CA LEU A 287 25.63 -10.34 25.15
C LEU A 287 25.34 -10.14 23.66
N VAL A 288 25.28 -11.22 22.87
CA VAL A 288 24.83 -11.15 21.47
C VAL A 288 23.38 -10.65 21.39
N PHE A 289 22.47 -11.16 22.23
CA PHE A 289 21.10 -10.62 22.27
C PHE A 289 21.04 -9.17 22.70
N VAL A 290 21.86 -8.75 23.67
CA VAL A 290 21.97 -7.34 24.08
C VAL A 290 22.39 -6.44 22.91
N ALA A 291 23.30 -6.93 22.05
CA ALA A 291 23.76 -6.20 20.87
C ALA A 291 22.73 -6.14 19.72
N ILE A 292 21.78 -7.08 19.65
CA ILE A 292 20.73 -7.08 18.62
C ILE A 292 19.69 -5.99 18.93
N SER A 293 19.28 -5.25 17.91
CA SER A 293 18.28 -4.17 17.98
C SER A 293 16.85 -4.68 18.19
N GLY A 294 16.46 -5.76 17.52
CA GLY A 294 15.13 -6.40 17.62
C GLY A 294 14.90 -7.21 18.90
N LYS A 295 15.09 -6.61 20.08
CA LYS A 295 15.05 -7.31 21.38
C LYS A 295 13.63 -7.82 21.74
N GLN A 296 13.50 -9.10 22.07
CA GLN A 296 12.23 -9.74 22.47
C GLN A 296 12.43 -10.62 23.72
N PRO A 297 11.51 -10.60 24.72
CA PRO A 297 11.73 -11.33 25.98
C PRO A 297 11.94 -12.84 25.79
N HIS A 298 11.22 -13.42 24.83
CA HIS A 298 11.23 -14.85 24.56
C HIS A 298 12.58 -15.38 24.04
N TYR A 299 13.43 -14.52 23.45
CA TYR A 299 14.78 -14.93 23.00
C TYR A 299 15.68 -15.41 24.13
N LEU A 300 15.38 -15.06 25.38
CA LEU A 300 16.15 -15.52 26.54
C LEU A 300 15.72 -16.89 27.04
N VAL A 301 14.55 -17.40 26.64
CA VAL A 301 14.01 -18.68 27.14
C VAL A 301 14.95 -19.86 26.86
N PRO A 302 15.56 -20.02 25.66
CA PRO A 302 16.52 -21.09 25.40
C PRO A 302 17.83 -21.00 26.21
N LEU A 303 18.12 -19.88 26.88
CA LEU A 303 19.29 -19.74 27.76
C LEU A 303 19.03 -20.24 29.18
N LEU A 304 17.77 -20.39 29.60
CA LEU A 304 17.43 -20.84 30.95
C LEU A 304 17.91 -22.27 31.23
N PRO A 305 17.69 -23.25 30.34
CA PRO A 305 18.14 -24.63 30.56
C PRO A 305 19.64 -24.78 30.86
N PRO A 306 20.58 -24.29 30.02
CA PRO A 306 22.01 -24.40 30.33
C PRO A 306 22.41 -23.59 31.59
N THR A 307 21.72 -22.48 31.88
CA THR A 307 21.94 -21.71 33.12
C THR A 307 21.58 -22.54 34.36
N CYS A 308 20.37 -23.13 34.37
CA CYS A 308 19.91 -24.00 35.46
C CYS A 308 20.80 -25.23 35.59
N ALA A 309 21.24 -25.81 34.47
CA ALA A 309 22.16 -26.96 34.48
C ALA A 309 23.52 -26.61 35.09
N ALA A 310 24.09 -25.45 34.76
CA ALA A 310 25.39 -25.02 35.26
C ALA A 310 25.37 -24.64 36.75
N LEU A 311 24.27 -24.10 37.26
CA LEU A 311 24.15 -23.71 38.66
C LEU A 311 23.75 -24.87 39.58
N ALA A 312 23.29 -26.00 39.03
CA ALA A 312 22.66 -27.09 39.76
C ALA A 312 23.51 -27.69 40.88
N ALA A 313 24.84 -27.75 40.72
CA ALA A 313 25.76 -28.25 41.74
C ALA A 313 25.68 -27.47 43.08
N HIS A 314 25.33 -26.18 43.04
CA HIS A 314 25.16 -25.37 44.25
C HIS A 314 23.87 -25.68 45.03
N PHE A 315 22.96 -26.45 44.41
CA PHE A 315 21.63 -26.75 44.91
C PHE A 315 21.42 -28.25 45.18
N THR A 316 22.47 -29.05 45.28
CA THR A 316 22.36 -30.49 45.61
C THR A 316 21.71 -30.76 46.97
N ARG A 317 21.81 -29.81 47.91
CA ARG A 317 21.18 -29.86 49.25
C ARG A 317 19.90 -29.00 49.35
N LEU A 318 19.03 -29.04 48.34
CA LEU A 318 17.72 -28.38 48.38
C LEU A 318 16.82 -28.99 49.47
N GLY A 319 16.40 -28.16 50.44
CA GLY A 319 15.42 -28.55 51.47
C GLY A 319 14.03 -28.84 50.91
N ARG A 320 13.15 -29.47 51.70
CA ARG A 320 11.80 -29.90 51.26
C ARG A 320 10.97 -28.79 50.59
N ARG A 321 10.96 -27.57 51.16
CA ARG A 321 10.22 -26.41 50.61
C ARG A 321 10.70 -26.02 49.21
N ALA A 322 12.00 -26.08 48.97
CA ALA A 322 12.59 -25.71 47.68
C ALA A 322 12.17 -26.67 46.54
N ARG A 323 11.85 -27.93 46.88
CA ARG A 323 11.35 -28.93 45.92
C ARG A 323 9.88 -28.71 45.52
N LEU A 324 9.15 -27.89 46.28
CA LEU A 324 7.76 -27.51 46.00
C LEU A 324 7.64 -26.25 45.13
N VAL A 325 8.73 -25.50 44.93
CA VAL A 325 8.72 -24.24 44.16
C VAL A 325 8.09 -24.40 42.78
N PRO A 326 8.39 -25.43 41.96
CA PRO A 326 7.72 -25.59 40.67
C PRO A 326 6.19 -25.72 40.78
N ALA A 327 5.70 -26.43 41.80
CA ALA A 327 4.28 -26.57 42.04
C ALA A 327 3.63 -25.24 42.46
N TRP A 328 4.30 -24.47 43.32
CA TRP A 328 3.86 -23.14 43.71
C TRP A 328 3.88 -22.14 42.54
N THR A 329 4.92 -22.17 41.69
CA THR A 329 4.98 -21.35 40.48
C THR A 329 3.80 -21.66 39.55
N CYS A 330 3.55 -22.95 39.26
CA CYS A 330 2.42 -23.35 38.40
C CYS A 330 1.06 -22.97 39.02
N ALA A 331 0.89 -23.14 40.34
CA ALA A 331 -0.34 -22.74 41.03
C ALA A 331 -0.55 -21.22 41.01
N ALA A 332 0.49 -20.43 41.27
CA ALA A 332 0.43 -18.97 41.19
C ALA A 332 0.10 -18.50 39.77
N LEU A 333 0.73 -19.08 38.76
CA LEU A 333 0.41 -18.79 37.36
C LEU A 333 -1.03 -19.17 37.01
N SER A 334 -1.53 -20.30 37.50
CA SER A 334 -2.93 -20.72 37.30
C SER A 334 -3.90 -19.68 37.87
N LEU A 335 -3.67 -19.21 39.10
CA LEU A 335 -4.49 -18.17 39.72
C LEU A 335 -4.42 -16.84 38.96
N ILE A 336 -3.24 -16.41 38.55
CA ILE A 336 -3.05 -15.20 37.75
C ILE A 336 -3.78 -15.32 36.41
N LEU A 337 -3.69 -16.47 35.74
CA LEU A 337 -4.36 -16.69 34.45
C LEU A 337 -5.87 -16.64 34.60
N VAL A 338 -6.44 -17.33 35.59
CA VAL A 338 -7.89 -17.32 35.85
C VAL A 338 -8.35 -15.90 36.16
N GLY A 339 -7.68 -15.20 37.07
CA GLY A 339 -8.05 -13.81 37.41
C GLY A 339 -7.90 -12.84 36.23
N ALA A 340 -6.84 -12.97 35.42
CA ALA A 340 -6.65 -12.17 34.22
C ALA A 340 -7.71 -12.48 33.14
N TRP A 341 -8.09 -13.75 33.01
CA TRP A 341 -9.14 -14.17 32.08
C TRP A 341 -10.52 -13.69 32.52
N GLU A 342 -10.85 -13.74 33.80
CA GLU A 342 -12.08 -13.13 34.33
C GLU A 342 -12.10 -11.61 34.10
N ALA A 343 -10.98 -10.93 34.30
CA ALA A 343 -10.90 -9.47 34.16
C ALA A 343 -10.89 -8.97 32.70
N LYS A 344 -10.26 -9.72 31.78
CA LYS A 344 -9.96 -9.25 30.41
C LYS A 344 -10.19 -10.28 29.31
N GLY A 345 -10.74 -11.46 29.61
CA GLY A 345 -10.90 -12.56 28.66
C GLY A 345 -11.70 -12.17 27.42
N ALA A 346 -12.75 -11.35 27.58
CA ALA A 346 -13.56 -10.84 26.46
C ALA A 346 -12.72 -10.08 25.41
N SER A 347 -11.68 -9.35 25.82
CA SER A 347 -10.80 -8.62 24.90
C SER A 347 -9.90 -9.54 24.06
N PHE A 348 -9.70 -10.80 24.45
CA PHE A 348 -8.83 -11.75 23.76
C PHE A 348 -9.61 -12.94 23.17
N ASP A 349 -10.90 -13.07 23.45
CA ASP A 349 -11.76 -14.09 22.87
C ASP A 349 -12.35 -13.61 21.53
N LEU A 350 -11.79 -14.16 20.45
CA LEU A 350 -12.24 -13.87 19.09
C LEU A 350 -13.27 -14.87 18.56
N ARG A 351 -13.70 -15.86 19.37
CA ARG A 351 -14.72 -16.83 18.93
C ARG A 351 -16.05 -16.17 18.53
N PRO A 352 -16.58 -15.15 19.24
CA PRO A 352 -17.80 -14.48 18.82
C PRO A 352 -17.63 -13.79 17.45
N ALA A 353 -16.55 -13.02 17.26
CA ALA A 353 -16.24 -12.42 15.97
C ALA A 353 -16.05 -13.44 14.84
N ALA A 354 -15.34 -14.54 15.09
CA ALA A 354 -15.16 -15.58 14.10
C ALA A 354 -16.49 -16.27 13.73
N ALA A 355 -17.36 -16.54 14.72
CA ALA A 355 -18.69 -17.10 14.48
C ALA A 355 -19.59 -16.15 13.68
N GLU A 356 -19.51 -14.84 13.94
CA GLU A 356 -20.26 -13.86 13.18
C GLU A 356 -19.77 -13.75 11.73
N VAL A 357 -18.45 -13.80 11.51
CA VAL A 357 -17.88 -13.87 10.15
C VAL A 357 -18.39 -15.10 9.40
N VAL A 358 -18.41 -16.28 10.04
CA VAL A 358 -18.98 -17.50 9.45
C VAL A 358 -20.45 -17.30 9.10
N ARG A 359 -21.27 -16.81 10.04
CA ARG A 359 -22.70 -16.56 9.83
C ARG A 359 -22.96 -15.64 8.64
N LEU A 360 -22.16 -14.60 8.49
CA LEU A 360 -22.28 -13.64 7.38
C LEU A 360 -21.83 -14.24 6.04
N GLN A 361 -20.79 -15.08 6.04
CA GLN A 361 -20.37 -15.81 4.84
C GLN A 361 -21.40 -16.85 4.39
N ASP A 362 -21.96 -17.60 5.33
CA ASP A 362 -23.04 -18.57 5.07
C ASP A 362 -24.30 -17.87 4.53
N ALA A 363 -24.52 -16.61 4.91
CA ALA A 363 -25.57 -15.75 4.37
C ALA A 363 -25.24 -15.13 3.00
N GLY A 364 -24.08 -15.45 2.41
CA GLY A 364 -23.65 -14.98 1.10
C GLY A 364 -23.02 -13.58 1.07
N HIS A 365 -22.71 -12.98 2.23
CA HIS A 365 -22.05 -11.69 2.27
C HIS A 365 -20.53 -11.81 2.11
N PRO A 366 -19.92 -11.11 1.12
CA PRO A 366 -18.47 -10.97 1.07
C PRO A 366 -17.95 -10.28 2.32
N ILE A 367 -16.82 -10.74 2.85
CA ILE A 367 -16.20 -10.16 4.05
C ILE A 367 -14.93 -9.42 3.67
N ALA A 368 -14.79 -8.20 4.16
CA ALA A 368 -13.56 -7.44 4.13
C ALA A 368 -13.07 -7.12 5.55
N ILE A 369 -11.78 -6.83 5.68
CA ILE A 369 -11.15 -6.34 6.89
C ILE A 369 -10.38 -5.07 6.59
N LEU A 370 -10.57 -4.07 7.44
CA LEU A 370 -9.90 -2.79 7.33
C LEU A 370 -8.48 -2.85 7.91
N GLY A 371 -7.47 -2.72 7.05
CA GLY A 371 -6.06 -2.83 7.42
C GLY A 371 -5.51 -4.25 7.35
N ASP A 372 -4.49 -4.53 8.17
CA ASP A 372 -3.78 -5.81 8.13
C ASP A 372 -4.58 -6.94 8.78
N SER A 373 -4.79 -8.01 8.01
CA SER A 373 -5.19 -9.31 8.53
C SER A 373 -3.95 -10.08 8.99
N HIS A 374 -4.08 -10.78 10.10
CA HIS A 374 -3.08 -11.69 10.62
C HIS A 374 -3.63 -13.11 10.78
N GLY A 375 -4.68 -13.44 10.03
CA GLY A 375 -5.37 -14.73 10.11
C GLY A 375 -6.12 -14.96 11.43
N GLN A 376 -6.40 -13.90 12.20
CA GLN A 376 -6.92 -14.06 13.56
C GLN A 376 -8.32 -14.73 13.64
N PHE A 377 -9.07 -14.75 12.54
CA PHE A 377 -10.37 -15.40 12.42
C PHE A 377 -10.32 -16.75 11.70
N SER A 378 -9.31 -16.99 10.86
CA SER A 378 -9.30 -18.08 9.88
C SER A 378 -9.45 -19.46 10.52
N PHE A 379 -8.58 -19.81 11.48
CA PHE A 379 -8.68 -21.10 12.17
C PHE A 379 -9.85 -21.15 13.16
N LEU A 380 -10.14 -20.05 13.87
CA LEU A 380 -11.20 -20.02 14.87
C LEU A 380 -12.60 -20.23 14.26
N GLY A 381 -12.84 -19.62 13.10
CA GLY A 381 -14.07 -19.79 12.32
C GLY A 381 -14.01 -20.95 11.33
N ARG A 382 -12.86 -21.63 11.18
CA ARG A 382 -12.61 -22.63 10.12
C ARG A 382 -12.97 -22.10 8.73
N LEU A 383 -12.65 -20.84 8.47
CA LEU A 383 -13.08 -20.13 7.26
C LEU A 383 -12.49 -20.80 6.00
N GLU A 384 -13.35 -21.02 5.00
CA GLU A 384 -12.96 -21.42 3.64
C GLU A 384 -12.66 -20.17 2.79
N ALA A 385 -13.52 -19.16 2.87
CA ALA A 385 -13.34 -17.87 2.23
C ALA A 385 -12.65 -16.87 3.19
N LYS A 386 -11.58 -16.22 2.73
CA LYS A 386 -10.79 -15.32 3.58
C LYS A 386 -11.29 -13.88 3.47
N PRO A 387 -11.32 -13.10 4.57
CA PRO A 387 -11.63 -11.68 4.50
C PRO A 387 -10.69 -10.94 3.55
N ARG A 388 -11.24 -10.14 2.63
CA ARG A 388 -10.47 -9.30 1.73
C ARG A 388 -9.87 -8.12 2.50
N ARG A 389 -8.57 -7.86 2.33
CA ARG A 389 -7.94 -6.67 2.92
C ARG A 389 -8.35 -5.41 2.14
N VAL A 390 -8.73 -4.36 2.87
CA VAL A 390 -9.07 -3.04 2.32
C VAL A 390 -8.33 -1.97 3.11
N GLY A 391 -7.70 -1.02 2.42
CA GLY A 391 -6.96 0.07 3.05
C GLY A 391 -7.90 1.16 3.58
N PRO A 392 -7.56 1.86 4.68
CA PRO A 392 -8.39 2.92 5.27
C PRO A 392 -8.86 4.01 4.28
N GLY A 393 -8.00 4.49 3.38
CA GLY A 393 -8.37 5.49 2.37
C GLY A 393 -9.35 4.95 1.32
N SER A 394 -9.05 3.77 0.78
CA SER A 394 -9.87 3.14 -0.27
C SER A 394 -11.20 2.53 0.22
N ALA A 395 -11.47 2.53 1.53
CA ALA A 395 -12.55 1.74 2.11
C ALA A 395 -13.95 2.22 1.69
N ARG A 396 -14.14 3.54 1.56
CA ARG A 396 -15.41 4.12 1.11
C ARG A 396 -15.67 3.83 -0.37
N LEU A 397 -14.66 4.00 -1.22
CA LEU A 397 -14.75 3.64 -2.64
C LEU A 397 -14.97 2.15 -2.85
N TRP A 398 -14.32 1.30 -2.06
CA TRP A 398 -14.54 -0.13 -2.10
C TRP A 398 -15.97 -0.48 -1.68
N ALA A 399 -16.45 0.13 -0.59
CA ALA A 399 -17.82 -0.06 -0.09
C ALA A 399 -18.89 0.36 -1.11
N SER A 400 -18.67 1.45 -1.87
CA SER A 400 -19.62 1.88 -2.91
C SER A 400 -19.70 0.89 -4.09
N ARG A 401 -18.65 0.11 -4.34
CA ARG A 401 -18.62 -0.98 -5.34
C ARG A 401 -19.12 -2.31 -4.81
N HIS A 402 -19.15 -2.48 -3.49
CA HIS A 402 -19.52 -3.71 -2.80
C HIS A 402 -20.50 -3.43 -1.64
N PRO A 403 -21.65 -2.77 -1.87
CA PRO A 403 -22.58 -2.38 -0.82
C PRO A 403 -23.18 -3.57 -0.06
N GLU A 404 -23.18 -4.76 -0.67
CA GLU A 404 -23.63 -6.03 -0.12
C GLU A 404 -22.66 -6.66 0.90
N ALA A 405 -21.41 -6.19 0.94
CA ALA A 405 -20.38 -6.78 1.77
C ALA A 405 -20.47 -6.36 3.25
N GLN A 406 -19.70 -7.04 4.09
CA GLN A 406 -19.51 -6.72 5.50
C GLN A 406 -18.03 -6.40 5.75
N VAL A 407 -17.77 -5.42 6.61
CA VAL A 407 -16.43 -4.92 6.89
C VAL A 407 -16.12 -5.09 8.37
N ILE A 408 -15.05 -5.83 8.65
CA ILE A 408 -14.44 -5.93 9.98
C ILE A 408 -13.59 -4.67 10.19
N LEU A 409 -14.03 -3.84 11.12
CA LEU A 409 -13.36 -2.62 11.56
C LEU A 409 -12.58 -2.91 12.85
N ILE A 410 -11.27 -2.63 12.82
CA ILE A 410 -10.44 -2.52 14.03
C ILE A 410 -10.31 -1.03 14.36
N GLU A 411 -10.64 -0.64 15.59
CA GLU A 411 -10.77 0.77 16.00
C GLU A 411 -9.61 1.66 15.54
N GLY A 412 -8.36 1.29 15.82
CA GLY A 412 -7.21 2.11 15.46
C GLY A 412 -7.05 2.31 13.95
N ALA A 413 -7.37 1.29 13.13
CA ALA A 413 -7.34 1.40 11.67
C ALA A 413 -8.53 2.22 11.14
N ALA A 414 -9.72 2.02 11.71
CA ALA A 414 -10.93 2.73 11.32
C ALA A 414 -10.87 4.22 11.68
N ARG A 415 -10.32 4.58 12.84
CA ARG A 415 -10.11 5.99 13.23
C ARG A 415 -9.18 6.72 12.26
N ARG A 416 -8.13 6.07 11.74
CA ARG A 416 -7.26 6.66 10.70
C ARG A 416 -7.98 6.94 9.39
N GLY A 417 -8.99 6.13 9.06
CA GLY A 417 -9.87 6.36 7.90
C GLY A 417 -11.12 7.19 8.21
N GLN A 418 -11.26 7.74 9.44
CA GLN A 418 -12.48 8.42 9.91
C GLN A 418 -13.77 7.57 9.83
N LEU A 419 -13.65 6.24 9.87
CA LEU A 419 -14.76 5.28 9.74
C LEU A 419 -15.30 4.80 11.09
N TRP A 420 -14.68 5.21 12.20
CA TRP A 420 -15.09 4.81 13.56
C TRP A 420 -16.04 5.86 14.17
N THR A 421 -17.26 5.94 13.62
CA THR A 421 -18.28 6.92 14.01
C THR A 421 -19.56 6.22 14.48
N GLU A 422 -20.35 6.87 15.34
CA GLU A 422 -21.61 6.28 15.83
C GLU A 422 -22.63 5.93 14.72
N PRO A 423 -22.79 6.72 13.64
CA PRO A 423 -23.63 6.32 12.52
C PRO A 423 -23.20 5.00 11.86
N VAL A 424 -21.90 4.71 11.82
CA VAL A 424 -21.35 3.44 11.31
C VAL A 424 -21.53 2.32 12.34
N LEU A 425 -21.13 2.57 13.59
CA LEU A 425 -21.12 1.56 14.65
C LEU A 425 -22.52 1.15 15.12
N SER A 426 -23.52 2.03 15.03
CA SER A 426 -24.91 1.72 15.36
C SER A 426 -25.54 0.65 14.46
N GLN A 427 -24.95 0.41 13.28
CA GLN A 427 -25.36 -0.65 12.36
C GLN A 427 -24.46 -1.89 12.44
N ALA A 428 -23.57 -1.97 13.43
CA ALA A 428 -22.72 -3.13 13.61
C ALA A 428 -23.56 -4.38 13.96
N SER A 429 -23.31 -5.46 13.23
CA SER A 429 -23.84 -6.80 13.55
C SER A 429 -23.18 -7.37 14.80
N LEU A 430 -21.93 -6.99 15.05
CA LEU A 430 -21.17 -7.31 16.25
C LEU A 430 -20.27 -6.14 16.63
N ARG A 431 -20.21 -5.82 17.92
CA ARG A 431 -19.19 -4.97 18.53
C ARG A 431 -18.64 -5.70 19.76
N GLN A 432 -17.32 -5.82 19.86
CA GLN A 432 -16.68 -6.45 21.00
C GLN A 432 -15.34 -5.79 21.33
N PRO A 433 -14.86 -5.88 22.58
CA PRO A 433 -13.50 -5.51 22.91
C PRO A 433 -12.49 -6.41 22.14
N TYR A 434 -11.37 -5.81 21.74
CA TYR A 434 -10.28 -6.48 21.06
C TYR A 434 -8.92 -5.92 21.51
N ARG A 435 -8.24 -6.66 22.38
CA ARG A 435 -6.97 -6.29 23.04
C ARG A 435 -7.11 -4.96 23.81
N ALA A 436 -6.46 -3.91 23.32
CA ALA A 436 -6.48 -2.57 23.90
C ALA A 436 -7.44 -1.62 23.14
N GLU A 437 -8.17 -2.16 22.17
CA GLU A 437 -9.05 -1.47 21.24
C GLU A 437 -10.42 -2.17 21.22
N GLU A 438 -11.31 -1.71 20.35
CA GLU A 438 -12.53 -2.41 19.97
C GLU A 438 -12.50 -2.94 18.52
N LEU A 439 -13.35 -3.92 18.26
CA LEU A 439 -13.64 -4.45 16.94
C LEU A 439 -15.14 -4.38 16.67
N ALA A 440 -15.51 -4.02 15.44
CA ALA A 440 -16.89 -4.03 14.96
C ALA A 440 -17.00 -4.70 13.59
N ILE A 441 -18.14 -5.31 13.29
CA ILE A 441 -18.47 -5.85 11.96
C ILE A 441 -19.69 -5.11 11.44
N VAL A 442 -19.52 -4.28 10.40
CA VAL A 442 -20.55 -3.38 9.88
C VAL A 442 -20.85 -3.67 8.40
N PRO A 443 -22.07 -3.39 7.91
CA PRO A 443 -22.37 -3.47 6.49
C PRO A 443 -21.56 -2.42 5.71
N ALA A 444 -20.98 -2.79 4.57
CA ALA A 444 -20.17 -1.87 3.75
C ALA A 444 -20.95 -0.60 3.37
N ARG A 445 -22.25 -0.72 3.08
CA ARG A 445 -23.13 0.42 2.78
C ARG A 445 -23.12 1.54 3.81
N THR A 446 -22.80 1.26 5.08
CA THR A 446 -22.76 2.28 6.14
C THR A 446 -21.52 3.16 6.06
N LEU A 447 -20.50 2.72 5.30
CA LEU A 447 -19.29 3.48 5.02
C LEU A 447 -19.47 4.44 3.83
N ILE A 448 -20.58 4.31 3.09
CA ILE A 448 -20.92 5.15 1.94
C ILE A 448 -21.48 6.47 2.50
N GLU A 449 -20.79 7.57 2.23
CA GLU A 449 -21.31 8.90 2.53
C GLU A 449 -22.35 9.36 1.51
N PRO A 450 -23.33 10.18 1.92
CA PRO A 450 -24.19 10.86 0.97
C PRO A 450 -23.35 11.72 0.02
N PRO A 451 -23.69 11.83 -1.28
CA PRO A 451 -22.91 12.59 -2.23
C PRO A 451 -22.75 14.05 -1.78
N SER A 452 -21.52 14.43 -1.44
CA SER A 452 -21.11 15.79 -1.06
C SER A 452 -19.94 16.25 -1.93
N PHE A 453 -19.65 17.55 -1.91
CA PHE A 453 -18.50 18.07 -2.64
C PHE A 453 -17.17 17.61 -2.00
N ASP A 454 -17.11 17.49 -0.67
CA ASP A 454 -15.92 16.98 0.02
C ASP A 454 -15.65 15.52 -0.35
N ALA A 455 -16.68 14.66 -0.33
CA ALA A 455 -16.57 13.27 -0.77
C ALA A 455 -16.21 13.18 -2.26
N ALA A 456 -16.69 14.12 -3.09
CA ALA A 456 -16.34 14.18 -4.50
C ALA A 456 -14.88 14.59 -4.74
N ILE A 457 -14.33 15.48 -3.90
CA ILE A 457 -12.91 15.85 -3.91
C ILE A 457 -12.05 14.65 -3.55
N GLU A 458 -12.36 13.93 -2.46
CA GLU A 458 -11.62 12.72 -2.07
C GLU A 458 -11.61 11.64 -3.16
N ALA A 459 -12.78 11.39 -3.78
CA ALA A 459 -12.87 10.45 -4.88
C ALA A 459 -12.07 10.90 -6.12
N ALA A 460 -12.07 12.20 -6.42
CA ALA A 460 -11.31 12.77 -7.52
C ALA A 460 -9.80 12.74 -7.28
N ASP A 461 -9.35 12.98 -6.04
CA ASP A 461 -7.96 12.84 -5.59
C ASP A 461 -7.44 11.44 -5.91
N GLU A 462 -8.16 10.40 -5.47
CA GLU A 462 -7.77 9.01 -5.73
C GLU A 462 -7.73 8.68 -7.23
N ILE A 463 -8.70 9.18 -8.00
CA ILE A 463 -8.75 8.99 -9.46
C ILE A 463 -7.51 9.57 -10.14
N ILE A 464 -7.05 10.75 -9.71
CA ILE A 464 -5.88 11.42 -10.29
C ILE A 464 -4.59 10.76 -9.86
N LEU A 465 -4.45 10.44 -8.57
CA LEU A 465 -3.27 9.73 -8.05
C LEU A 465 -3.11 8.36 -8.73
N GLN A 466 -4.21 7.63 -8.92
CA GLN A 466 -4.18 6.37 -9.66
C GLN A 466 -3.80 6.58 -11.13
N ALA A 467 -4.32 7.63 -11.78
CA ALA A 467 -3.95 7.92 -13.17
C ALA A 467 -2.45 8.22 -13.31
N ILE A 468 -1.84 8.94 -12.36
CA ILE A 468 -0.38 9.19 -12.34
C ILE A 468 0.37 7.87 -12.14
N ALA A 469 -0.07 7.02 -11.21
CA ALA A 469 0.53 5.69 -10.99
C ALA A 469 0.42 4.79 -12.23
N ASP A 470 -0.65 4.92 -13.01
CA ASP A 470 -0.90 4.20 -14.26
C ASP A 470 -0.16 4.82 -15.47
N GLY A 471 0.67 5.85 -15.26
CA GLY A 471 1.51 6.44 -16.30
C GLY A 471 0.86 7.57 -17.09
N ALA A 472 -0.14 8.28 -16.55
CA ALA A 472 -0.74 9.45 -17.21
C ALA A 472 0.29 10.53 -17.57
N GLY A 473 1.32 10.70 -16.74
CA GLY A 473 2.39 11.69 -16.92
C GLY A 473 2.97 12.13 -15.59
N PRO A 474 4.09 12.88 -15.59
CA PRO A 474 4.74 13.33 -14.35
C PRO A 474 3.87 14.28 -13.52
N GLY A 475 3.09 15.14 -14.18
CA GLY A 475 2.32 16.19 -13.53
C GLY A 475 0.92 16.37 -14.11
N VAL A 476 -0.05 16.53 -13.22
CA VAL A 476 -1.47 16.77 -13.54
C VAL A 476 -1.96 17.97 -12.74
N SER A 477 -2.73 18.86 -13.35
CA SER A 477 -3.48 19.89 -12.65
C SER A 477 -4.96 19.80 -13.05
N VAL A 478 -5.84 20.10 -12.10
CA VAL A 478 -7.28 19.99 -12.25
C VAL A 478 -8.00 21.17 -11.61
N ALA A 479 -9.13 21.54 -12.17
CA ALA A 479 -10.11 22.38 -11.50
C ALA A 479 -11.53 21.93 -11.83
N VAL A 480 -12.39 21.97 -10.82
CA VAL A 480 -13.84 21.78 -10.94
C VAL A 480 -14.52 23.04 -10.41
N GLY A 481 -15.41 23.60 -11.22
CA GLY A 481 -16.28 24.69 -10.83
C GLY A 481 -17.72 24.26 -10.76
N HIS A 482 -18.47 24.80 -9.82
CA HIS A 482 -19.93 24.67 -9.74
C HIS A 482 -20.58 26.03 -9.43
N ALA A 483 -21.70 26.33 -10.09
CA ALA A 483 -22.51 27.53 -9.86
C ALA A 483 -21.71 28.85 -9.88
N GLY A 484 -20.76 28.97 -10.83
CA GLY A 484 -19.95 30.18 -11.03
C GLY A 484 -18.74 30.32 -10.10
N LYS A 485 -18.47 29.36 -9.22
CA LYS A 485 -17.32 29.35 -8.31
C LYS A 485 -16.42 28.15 -8.57
N ILE A 486 -15.13 28.30 -8.30
CA ILE A 486 -14.21 27.15 -8.24
C ILE A 486 -14.56 26.40 -6.96
N ALA A 487 -15.02 25.16 -7.13
CA ALA A 487 -15.32 24.26 -6.03
C ALA A 487 -14.06 23.56 -5.54
N TRP A 488 -13.14 23.25 -6.46
CA TRP A 488 -11.89 22.59 -6.18
C TRP A 488 -10.86 22.87 -7.28
N ALA A 489 -9.60 23.04 -6.89
CA ALA A 489 -8.46 23.13 -7.80
C ALA A 489 -7.21 22.58 -7.11
N GLN A 490 -6.41 21.78 -7.82
CA GLN A 490 -5.26 21.12 -7.23
C GLN A 490 -4.21 20.70 -8.28
N GLY A 491 -2.95 20.65 -7.86
CA GLY A 491 -1.82 20.12 -8.63
C GLY A 491 -1.29 18.82 -8.03
N TYR A 492 -0.84 17.90 -8.87
CA TYR A 492 -0.31 16.60 -8.50
C TYR A 492 0.96 16.28 -9.29
N GLY A 493 1.89 15.61 -8.62
CA GLY A 493 3.14 15.16 -9.22
C GLY A 493 4.09 16.32 -9.54
N MET A 494 4.92 16.13 -10.56
CA MET A 494 6.03 17.01 -10.89
C MET A 494 5.73 17.86 -12.12
N ALA A 495 5.82 19.18 -11.95
CA ALA A 495 5.91 20.15 -13.04
C ALA A 495 7.29 20.07 -13.72
N ASP A 496 8.32 19.70 -12.97
CA ASP A 496 9.66 19.40 -13.50
C ASP A 496 10.29 18.28 -12.69
N VAL A 497 10.54 17.14 -13.35
CA VAL A 497 11.15 15.93 -12.76
C VAL A 497 12.62 16.15 -12.43
N ASP A 498 13.36 16.90 -13.24
CA ASP A 498 14.81 17.09 -13.05
C ASP A 498 15.11 18.09 -11.93
N GLN A 499 14.16 18.99 -11.65
CA GLN A 499 14.27 20.00 -10.59
C GLN A 499 13.43 19.71 -9.34
N ASP A 500 12.81 18.52 -9.23
CA ASP A 500 11.90 18.14 -8.15
C ASP A 500 10.79 19.19 -7.89
N LYS A 501 10.32 19.84 -8.96
CA LYS A 501 9.36 20.93 -8.87
C LYS A 501 7.95 20.38 -8.93
N LEU A 502 7.17 20.59 -7.88
CA LEU A 502 5.78 20.15 -7.80
C LEU A 502 4.85 20.95 -8.72
N VAL A 503 3.82 20.28 -9.24
CA VAL A 503 2.68 20.97 -9.85
C VAL A 503 1.86 21.67 -8.78
N SER A 504 1.47 22.91 -9.06
CA SER A 504 0.50 23.69 -8.28
C SER A 504 -0.71 24.09 -9.13
N GLU A 505 -1.73 24.68 -8.49
CA GLU A 505 -2.89 25.27 -9.20
C GLU A 505 -2.53 26.42 -10.16
N ASP A 506 -1.37 27.03 -9.96
CA ASP A 506 -0.84 28.14 -10.78
C ASP A 506 0.08 27.68 -11.91
N THR A 507 0.35 26.37 -12.02
CA THR A 507 1.26 25.84 -13.04
C THR A 507 0.65 25.96 -14.43
N LEU A 508 1.40 26.55 -15.36
CA LEU A 508 0.98 26.79 -16.74
C LEU A 508 1.26 25.56 -17.61
N PHE A 509 0.22 25.10 -18.32
CA PHE A 509 0.28 23.99 -19.26
C PHE A 509 -0.06 24.45 -20.67
N ARG A 510 0.48 23.75 -21.68
CA ARG A 510 -0.01 23.86 -23.06
C ARG A 510 -1.40 23.27 -23.14
N ILE A 511 -2.38 24.09 -23.52
CA ILE A 511 -3.78 23.67 -23.60
C ILE A 511 -4.19 23.15 -24.99
N GLY A 512 -3.26 23.20 -25.95
CA GLY A 512 -3.49 22.73 -27.31
C GLY A 512 -4.81 23.25 -27.88
N SER A 513 -5.56 22.38 -28.55
CA SER A 513 -6.79 22.78 -29.25
C SER A 513 -7.94 23.35 -28.40
N VAL A 514 -7.84 23.40 -27.07
CA VAL A 514 -8.74 24.25 -26.25
C VAL A 514 -8.57 25.73 -26.61
N SER A 515 -7.43 26.14 -27.17
CA SER A 515 -7.23 27.45 -27.80
C SER A 515 -8.31 27.81 -28.81
N LYS A 516 -8.82 26.84 -29.58
CA LYS A 516 -9.91 27.08 -30.55
C LYS A 516 -11.19 27.52 -29.85
N SER A 517 -11.51 26.91 -28.71
CA SER A 517 -12.70 27.29 -27.93
C SER A 517 -12.58 28.71 -27.38
N LEU A 518 -11.39 29.10 -26.91
CA LEU A 518 -11.09 30.48 -26.50
C LEU A 518 -11.25 31.45 -27.68
N THR A 519 -10.63 31.14 -28.83
CA THR A 519 -10.70 31.95 -30.03
C THR A 519 -12.12 32.03 -30.61
N ALA A 520 -12.90 30.96 -30.52
CA ALA A 520 -14.30 30.93 -30.96
C ALA A 520 -15.14 31.99 -30.26
N VAL A 521 -14.90 32.23 -28.98
CA VAL A 521 -15.60 33.26 -28.22
C VAL A 521 -15.26 34.66 -28.75
N GLY A 522 -13.99 34.92 -29.07
CA GLY A 522 -13.58 36.16 -29.74
C GLY A 522 -14.20 36.32 -31.13
N LEU A 523 -14.20 35.26 -31.93
CA LEU A 523 -14.82 35.22 -33.26
C LEU A 523 -16.31 35.57 -33.17
N MET A 524 -17.04 34.89 -32.29
CA MET A 524 -18.48 35.10 -32.12
C MET A 524 -18.82 36.45 -31.51
N LYS A 525 -17.90 37.07 -30.77
CA LYS A 525 -18.04 38.45 -30.31
C LYS A 525 -17.97 39.43 -31.49
N LEU A 526 -17.04 39.26 -32.43
CA LEU A 526 -16.98 40.07 -33.66
C LEU A 526 -18.27 39.91 -34.49
N VAL A 527 -18.79 38.69 -34.59
CA VAL A 527 -20.07 38.40 -35.26
C VAL A 527 -21.23 39.11 -34.57
N GLN A 528 -21.29 39.03 -33.25
CA GLN A 528 -22.33 39.70 -32.45
C GLN A 528 -22.29 41.23 -32.61
N GLU A 529 -21.11 41.80 -32.76
CA GLU A 529 -20.88 43.24 -32.99
C GLU A 529 -21.09 43.66 -34.46
N GLY A 530 -21.40 42.72 -35.35
CA GLY A 530 -21.60 42.99 -36.78
C GLY A 530 -20.30 43.30 -37.54
N LYS A 531 -19.13 43.02 -36.96
CA LYS A 531 -17.81 43.26 -37.58
C LYS A 531 -17.34 42.12 -38.47
N LEU A 532 -17.96 40.95 -38.34
CA LEU A 532 -17.62 39.75 -39.11
C LEU A 532 -18.88 38.98 -39.45
N ASP A 533 -19.03 38.60 -40.72
CA ASP A 533 -20.05 37.65 -41.16
C ASP A 533 -19.46 36.23 -41.21
N LEU A 534 -20.16 35.27 -40.60
CA LEU A 534 -19.76 33.86 -40.62
C LEU A 534 -19.84 33.26 -42.03
N ASP A 535 -20.73 33.77 -42.89
CA ASP A 535 -20.98 33.21 -44.21
C ASP A 535 -20.22 33.94 -45.33
N ALA A 536 -19.46 34.99 -45.00
CA ALA A 536 -18.55 35.65 -45.93
C ALA A 536 -17.36 34.76 -46.32
N ASP A 537 -16.85 34.94 -47.54
CA ASP A 537 -15.60 34.31 -47.98
C ASP A 537 -14.45 34.87 -47.15
N VAL A 538 -13.61 33.99 -46.60
CA VAL A 538 -12.46 34.36 -45.78
C VAL A 538 -11.49 35.29 -46.51
N ARG A 539 -11.42 35.24 -47.85
CA ARG A 539 -10.57 36.13 -48.65
C ARG A 539 -10.99 37.60 -48.62
N GLU A 540 -12.24 37.90 -48.28
CA GLU A 540 -12.69 39.29 -48.06
C GLU A 540 -11.96 39.92 -46.87
N LEU A 541 -11.59 39.10 -45.88
CA LEU A 541 -10.86 39.51 -44.67
C LEU A 541 -9.35 39.30 -44.81
N VAL A 542 -8.92 38.33 -45.63
CA VAL A 542 -7.50 37.97 -45.82
C VAL A 542 -7.20 37.95 -47.32
N PRO A 543 -7.11 39.11 -47.99
CA PRO A 543 -6.98 39.20 -49.45
C PRO A 543 -5.67 38.59 -49.98
N GLU A 544 -4.64 38.50 -49.13
CA GLU A 544 -3.39 37.81 -49.45
C GLU A 544 -3.50 36.28 -49.44
N PHE A 545 -4.59 35.71 -48.91
CA PHE A 545 -4.82 34.28 -48.98
C PHE A 545 -5.12 33.87 -50.44
N PRO A 546 -4.37 32.91 -51.02
CA PRO A 546 -4.52 32.59 -52.44
C PRO A 546 -5.90 32.10 -52.80
N GLU A 547 -6.35 32.45 -54.00
CA GLU A 547 -7.58 31.90 -54.58
C GLU A 547 -7.55 30.37 -54.59
N LYS A 548 -8.69 29.77 -54.22
CA LYS A 548 -8.90 28.33 -54.22
C LYS A 548 -9.93 27.96 -55.25
N ARG A 549 -10.00 26.68 -55.59
CA ARG A 549 -11.00 26.13 -56.54
C ARG A 549 -12.45 26.45 -56.13
N TRP A 550 -12.71 26.56 -54.83
CA TRP A 550 -14.02 26.91 -54.27
C TRP A 550 -13.84 27.97 -53.17
N PRO A 551 -14.78 28.91 -53.01
CA PRO A 551 -14.76 29.87 -51.90
C PRO A 551 -14.91 29.14 -50.56
N VAL A 552 -14.29 29.66 -49.51
CA VAL A 552 -14.30 29.06 -48.17
C VAL A 552 -14.83 30.07 -47.17
N THR A 553 -15.94 29.77 -46.52
CA THR A 553 -16.53 30.70 -45.54
C THR A 553 -15.90 30.60 -44.17
N VAL A 554 -16.00 31.66 -43.37
CA VAL A 554 -15.55 31.68 -41.97
C VAL A 554 -16.21 30.57 -41.15
N ARG A 555 -17.51 30.32 -41.35
CA ARG A 555 -18.28 29.25 -40.72
C ARG A 555 -17.68 27.89 -41.03
N GLN A 556 -17.37 27.65 -42.31
CA GLN A 556 -16.80 26.38 -42.74
C GLN A 556 -15.41 26.15 -42.14
N LEU A 557 -14.58 27.18 -42.02
CA LEU A 557 -13.28 27.07 -41.34
C LEU A 557 -13.45 26.73 -39.86
N ALA A 558 -14.33 27.45 -39.15
CA ALA A 558 -14.53 27.28 -37.73
C ALA A 558 -15.16 25.93 -37.35
N GLY A 559 -15.93 25.34 -38.28
CA GLY A 559 -16.54 24.03 -38.16
C GLY A 559 -15.76 22.86 -38.79
N HIS A 560 -14.54 23.09 -39.30
CA HIS A 560 -13.71 22.09 -39.99
C HIS A 560 -14.34 21.50 -41.26
N LEU A 561 -15.10 22.31 -41.98
CA LEU A 561 -15.72 22.00 -43.28
C LEU A 561 -15.04 22.73 -44.45
N GLY A 562 -14.02 23.56 -44.19
CA GLY A 562 -13.41 24.42 -45.22
C GLY A 562 -12.38 23.75 -46.13
N GLY A 563 -12.04 22.48 -45.92
CA GLY A 563 -11.09 21.74 -46.76
C GLY A 563 -9.61 22.12 -46.59
N ILE A 564 -9.27 23.02 -45.65
CA ILE A 564 -7.88 23.34 -45.32
C ILE A 564 -7.22 22.13 -44.65
N ARG A 565 -6.06 21.69 -45.16
CA ARG A 565 -5.35 20.52 -44.62
C ARG A 565 -4.91 20.69 -43.17
N HIS A 566 -4.62 19.57 -42.50
CA HIS A 566 -3.93 19.57 -41.22
C HIS A 566 -2.39 19.48 -41.39
N TYR A 567 -1.67 19.20 -40.31
CA TYR A 567 -0.22 18.99 -40.31
C TYR A 567 0.20 17.87 -41.26
N ARG A 568 1.34 18.05 -41.93
CA ARG A 568 2.06 17.05 -42.71
C ARG A 568 3.41 16.77 -42.05
N GLY A 569 3.79 15.49 -41.96
CA GLY A 569 5.08 15.09 -41.40
C GLY A 569 5.34 15.71 -40.02
N ALA A 570 6.48 16.40 -39.88
CA ALA A 570 6.94 17.00 -38.62
C ALA A 570 6.55 18.48 -38.43
N GLU A 571 5.60 19.03 -39.19
CA GLU A 571 5.20 20.45 -39.06
C GLU A 571 4.74 20.82 -37.63
N PHE A 572 4.13 19.89 -36.89
CA PHE A 572 3.73 20.10 -35.51
C PHE A 572 4.91 20.18 -34.53
N LEU A 573 6.10 19.76 -34.96
CA LEU A 573 7.38 19.85 -34.25
C LEU A 573 8.20 21.10 -34.64
N SER A 574 7.59 22.06 -35.35
CA SER A 574 8.29 23.28 -35.78
C SER A 574 8.96 24.02 -34.63
N ARG A 575 10.15 24.55 -34.91
CA ARG A 575 10.92 25.44 -34.02
C ARG A 575 11.07 26.84 -34.61
N ALA A 576 10.46 27.08 -35.77
CA ALA A 576 10.50 28.39 -36.41
C ALA A 576 9.63 29.37 -35.61
N HIS A 577 10.16 30.57 -35.41
CA HIS A 577 9.44 31.66 -34.77
C HIS A 577 8.65 32.47 -35.80
N TYR A 578 7.41 32.81 -35.47
CA TYR A 578 6.50 33.59 -36.31
C TYR A 578 6.03 34.83 -35.55
N PRO A 579 6.43 36.04 -35.96
CA PRO A 579 6.08 37.28 -35.25
C PRO A 579 4.58 37.56 -35.21
N THR A 580 3.85 37.19 -36.27
CA THR A 580 2.41 37.44 -36.41
C THR A 580 1.64 36.19 -36.80
N VAL A 581 0.32 36.22 -36.63
CA VAL A 581 -0.57 35.13 -37.08
C VAL A 581 -0.58 34.97 -38.61
N ARG A 582 -0.25 36.03 -39.36
CA ARG A 582 -0.20 36.01 -40.83
C ARG A 582 1.04 35.28 -41.35
N ASP A 583 2.18 35.41 -40.67
CA ASP A 583 3.42 34.73 -41.07
C ASP A 583 3.25 33.20 -41.08
N GLY A 584 2.43 32.68 -40.15
CA GLY A 584 2.09 31.26 -40.07
C GLY A 584 1.29 30.71 -41.26
N LEU A 585 0.67 31.58 -42.07
CA LEU A 585 -0.08 31.16 -43.27
C LEU A 585 0.84 30.57 -44.34
N SER A 586 2.10 31.03 -44.41
CA SER A 586 3.10 30.56 -45.38
C SER A 586 3.29 29.04 -45.39
N ILE A 587 3.00 28.37 -44.27
CA ILE A 587 3.15 26.92 -44.12
C ILE A 587 2.17 26.14 -45.02
N PHE A 588 0.95 26.66 -45.23
CA PHE A 588 -0.13 25.91 -45.88
C PHE A 588 -0.93 26.71 -46.92
N ALA A 589 -0.78 28.03 -46.99
CA ALA A 589 -1.64 28.88 -47.81
C ALA A 589 -1.56 28.57 -49.31
N ALA A 590 -0.46 28.02 -49.81
CA ALA A 590 -0.33 27.60 -51.21
C ALA A 590 -0.96 26.23 -51.52
N ASP A 591 -1.28 25.43 -50.50
CA ASP A 591 -1.80 24.07 -50.72
C ASP A 591 -3.23 24.05 -51.27
N PRO A 592 -3.60 23.05 -52.09
CA PRO A 592 -4.98 22.88 -52.53
C PRO A 592 -5.90 22.49 -51.36
N LEU A 593 -7.19 22.77 -51.51
CA LEU A 593 -8.22 22.23 -50.62
C LEU A 593 -8.28 20.71 -50.76
N LEU A 594 -8.47 20.01 -49.65
CA LEU A 594 -8.59 18.55 -49.62
C LEU A 594 -9.87 18.05 -50.30
N HIS A 595 -10.94 18.82 -50.17
CA HIS A 595 -12.28 18.53 -50.69
C HIS A 595 -13.05 19.84 -50.88
N GLU A 596 -14.21 19.76 -51.53
CA GLU A 596 -15.11 20.90 -51.64
C GLU A 596 -15.61 21.34 -50.25
N PRO A 597 -15.66 22.65 -49.96
CA PRO A 597 -16.15 23.12 -48.67
C PRO A 597 -17.60 22.69 -48.39
N GLY A 598 -17.83 22.23 -47.16
CA GLY A 598 -19.13 21.73 -46.71
C GLY A 598 -19.44 20.27 -47.07
N THR A 599 -18.69 19.60 -47.96
CA THR A 599 -18.98 18.20 -48.35
C THR A 599 -18.38 17.18 -47.38
N GLU A 600 -17.23 17.48 -46.77
CA GLU A 600 -16.56 16.60 -45.81
C GLU A 600 -16.13 17.34 -44.55
N TYR A 601 -15.91 16.56 -43.48
CA TYR A 601 -15.36 17.04 -42.21
C TYR A 601 -13.89 16.65 -42.13
N ALA A 602 -13.01 17.66 -42.08
CA ALA A 602 -11.57 17.47 -41.96
C ALA A 602 -11.01 18.41 -40.89
N TYR A 603 -10.72 17.86 -39.71
CA TYR A 603 -10.18 18.62 -38.58
C TYR A 603 -8.86 19.30 -38.98
N SER A 604 -8.78 20.62 -38.78
CA SER A 604 -7.62 21.41 -39.19
C SER A 604 -7.31 22.55 -38.22
N SER A 605 -6.13 22.49 -37.59
CA SER A 605 -5.57 23.64 -36.89
C SER A 605 -5.20 24.78 -37.83
N TYR A 606 -4.77 24.50 -39.06
CA TYR A 606 -4.42 25.55 -40.03
C TYR A 606 -5.64 26.35 -40.49
N GLY A 607 -6.83 25.74 -40.55
CA GLY A 607 -8.08 26.48 -40.73
C GLY A 607 -8.28 27.54 -39.63
N TRP A 608 -7.89 27.23 -38.38
CA TRP A 608 -7.96 28.19 -37.27
C TRP A 608 -6.85 29.24 -37.31
N ASN A 609 -5.69 28.94 -37.90
CA ASN A 609 -4.65 29.93 -38.14
C ASN A 609 -5.12 30.97 -39.18
N LEU A 610 -5.81 30.52 -40.24
CA LEU A 610 -6.43 31.42 -41.20
C LEU A 610 -7.53 32.27 -40.54
N LEU A 611 -8.33 31.68 -39.65
CA LEU A 611 -9.32 32.43 -38.86
C LEU A 611 -8.69 33.51 -37.99
N SER A 612 -7.51 33.29 -37.39
CA SER A 612 -6.86 34.36 -36.63
C SER A 612 -6.47 35.56 -37.49
N ALA A 613 -6.04 35.36 -38.74
CA ALA A 613 -5.76 36.46 -39.66
C ALA A 613 -7.04 37.20 -40.06
N ALA A 614 -8.14 36.46 -40.30
CA ALA A 614 -9.44 37.05 -40.60
C ALA A 614 -9.99 37.87 -39.42
N MET A 615 -9.85 37.36 -38.20
CA MET A 615 -10.22 38.06 -36.97
C MET A 615 -9.38 39.30 -36.74
N GLU A 616 -8.07 39.25 -37.03
CA GLU A 616 -7.17 40.41 -36.94
C GLU A 616 -7.61 41.53 -37.87
N SER A 617 -7.98 41.21 -39.11
CA SER A 617 -8.55 42.19 -40.05
C SER A 617 -9.87 42.77 -39.54
N ALA A 618 -10.82 41.92 -39.14
CA ALA A 618 -12.14 42.36 -38.68
C ALA A 618 -12.09 43.16 -37.35
N ALA A 619 -11.10 42.91 -36.50
CA ALA A 619 -10.92 43.60 -35.24
C ALA A 619 -10.07 44.88 -35.37
N GLU A 620 -9.46 45.13 -36.53
CA GLU A 620 -8.52 46.23 -36.80
C GLU A 620 -7.41 46.36 -35.74
N GLN A 621 -6.98 45.23 -35.16
CA GLN A 621 -5.95 45.20 -34.15
C GLN A 621 -5.27 43.82 -34.12
N PRO A 622 -4.00 43.74 -33.68
CA PRO A 622 -3.28 42.46 -33.62
C PRO A 622 -4.05 41.38 -32.86
N PHE A 623 -4.12 40.16 -33.42
CA PHE A 623 -4.94 39.06 -32.90
C PHE A 623 -4.76 38.82 -31.39
N LEU A 624 -3.51 38.77 -30.91
CA LEU A 624 -3.22 38.52 -29.49
C LEU A 624 -3.70 39.67 -28.58
N LYS A 625 -3.61 40.93 -29.05
CA LYS A 625 -4.13 42.09 -28.31
C LYS A 625 -5.65 42.07 -28.24
N PHE A 626 -6.31 41.73 -29.36
CA PHE A 626 -7.76 41.54 -29.39
C PHE A 626 -8.20 40.47 -28.39
N MET A 627 -7.60 39.29 -28.42
CA MET A 627 -7.96 38.18 -27.52
C MET A 627 -7.74 38.55 -26.04
N GLN A 628 -6.64 39.23 -25.73
CA GLN A 628 -6.37 39.70 -24.37
C GLN A 628 -7.48 40.65 -23.90
N LYS A 629 -7.70 41.74 -24.65
CA LYS A 629 -8.62 42.82 -24.26
C LYS A 629 -10.09 42.41 -24.27
N GLU A 630 -10.51 41.68 -25.29
CA GLU A 630 -11.94 41.45 -25.55
C GLU A 630 -12.46 40.13 -25.00
N VAL A 631 -11.57 39.20 -24.62
CA VAL A 631 -11.92 37.86 -24.10
C VAL A 631 -11.26 37.58 -22.76
N PHE A 632 -9.94 37.70 -22.62
CA PHE A 632 -9.23 37.25 -21.41
C PHE A 632 -9.42 38.20 -20.22
N ASP A 633 -9.23 39.50 -20.41
CA ASP A 633 -9.38 40.51 -19.35
C ASP A 633 -10.82 40.56 -18.79
N PRO A 634 -11.89 40.59 -19.62
CA PRO A 634 -13.27 40.66 -19.12
C PRO A 634 -13.72 39.41 -18.34
N LEU A 635 -13.08 38.28 -18.60
CA LEU A 635 -13.30 37.00 -17.91
C LEU A 635 -12.31 36.77 -16.75
N GLY A 636 -11.33 37.66 -16.57
CA GLY A 636 -10.32 37.55 -15.52
C GLY A 636 -9.36 36.38 -15.69
N LEU A 637 -9.03 36.00 -16.94
CA LEU A 637 -8.13 34.89 -17.26
C LEU A 637 -6.67 35.31 -17.15
N ARG A 638 -6.20 35.52 -15.92
CA ARG A 638 -4.88 36.14 -15.62
C ARG A 638 -3.68 35.25 -15.94
N ALA A 639 -3.88 33.95 -16.10
CA ALA A 639 -2.85 32.97 -16.39
C ALA A 639 -2.89 32.49 -17.85
N THR A 640 -3.93 32.86 -18.61
CA THR A 640 -4.08 32.46 -20.01
C THR A 640 -3.29 33.40 -20.92
N MET A 641 -2.33 32.86 -21.68
CA MET A 641 -1.40 33.66 -22.48
C MET A 641 -0.80 32.87 -23.65
N PRO A 642 -0.34 33.54 -24.73
CA PRO A 642 0.38 32.88 -25.82
C PRO A 642 1.64 32.15 -25.33
N ASP A 643 1.87 30.92 -25.82
CA ASP A 643 3.12 30.19 -25.60
C ASP A 643 4.21 30.78 -26.50
N HIS A 644 5.20 31.41 -25.88
CA HIS A 644 6.42 31.87 -26.53
C HIS A 644 7.55 30.94 -26.12
N ALA A 645 8.19 30.26 -27.08
CA ALA A 645 9.17 29.20 -26.80
C ALA A 645 10.32 29.71 -25.92
N GLU A 646 10.85 30.89 -26.25
CA GLU A 646 12.01 31.53 -25.60
C GLU A 646 11.67 32.28 -24.31
N ALA A 647 10.39 32.41 -23.94
CA ALA A 647 10.01 33.12 -22.73
C ALA A 647 10.38 32.31 -21.48
N GLU A 648 11.14 32.93 -20.57
CA GLU A 648 11.38 32.39 -19.24
C GLU A 648 10.14 32.61 -18.36
N LEU A 649 9.34 31.56 -18.22
CA LEU A 649 8.12 31.58 -17.42
C LEU A 649 8.28 30.64 -16.22
N PRO A 650 8.58 31.15 -15.02
CA PRO A 650 8.77 30.33 -13.82
C PRO A 650 7.58 29.45 -13.47
N ARG A 651 6.37 29.78 -13.93
CA ARG A 651 5.17 28.96 -13.70
C ARG A 651 4.91 27.92 -14.80
N ARG A 652 5.66 27.91 -15.91
CA ARG A 652 5.52 26.92 -16.99
C ARG A 652 6.07 25.57 -16.55
N THR A 653 5.29 24.51 -16.76
CA THR A 653 5.74 23.14 -16.57
C THR A 653 6.80 22.77 -17.62
N SER A 654 7.68 21.85 -17.26
CA SER A 654 8.41 21.05 -18.24
C SER A 654 7.44 20.08 -18.93
N PHE A 655 7.74 19.76 -20.19
CA PHE A 655 6.85 19.04 -21.09
C PHE A 655 7.45 17.67 -21.40
N TYR A 656 6.62 16.62 -21.40
CA TYR A 656 7.08 15.23 -21.53
C TYR A 656 6.38 14.46 -22.64
N GLN A 657 6.97 13.35 -23.06
CA GLN A 657 6.41 12.41 -24.04
C GLN A 657 6.81 10.98 -23.70
N VAL A 658 6.08 10.01 -24.23
CA VAL A 658 6.36 8.58 -24.05
C VAL A 658 7.08 8.01 -25.27
N VAL A 659 8.28 7.47 -25.07
CA VAL A 659 9.05 6.75 -26.11
C VAL A 659 9.43 5.38 -25.57
N ALA A 660 9.06 4.32 -26.31
CA ALA A 660 9.30 2.92 -25.90
C ALA A 660 8.84 2.60 -24.46
N GLY A 661 7.69 3.15 -24.06
CA GLY A 661 7.10 2.94 -22.73
C GLY A 661 7.76 3.75 -21.60
N LYS A 662 8.72 4.64 -21.91
CA LYS A 662 9.38 5.52 -20.93
C LYS A 662 8.99 6.97 -21.15
N THR A 663 8.67 7.65 -20.06
CA THR A 663 8.44 9.11 -20.05
C THR A 663 9.79 9.83 -20.13
N ILE A 664 9.97 10.67 -21.14
CA ILE A 664 11.18 11.48 -21.38
C ILE A 664 10.79 12.94 -21.67
N PRO A 665 11.71 13.90 -21.51
CA PRO A 665 11.45 15.29 -21.92
C PRO A 665 11.01 15.37 -23.39
N ALA A 666 9.98 16.17 -23.66
CA ALA A 666 9.47 16.39 -25.00
C ALA A 666 10.43 17.26 -25.81
N VAL A 667 10.42 17.07 -27.13
CA VAL A 667 11.23 17.91 -28.02
C VAL A 667 10.75 19.37 -27.95
N PRO A 668 11.66 20.37 -27.89
CA PRO A 668 11.23 21.76 -27.85
C PRO A 668 10.63 22.18 -29.19
N VAL A 669 9.53 22.93 -29.12
CA VAL A 669 8.76 23.45 -30.25
C VAL A 669 8.39 24.93 -30.03
N ASP A 670 8.17 25.64 -31.13
CA ASP A 670 7.58 26.98 -31.14
C ASP A 670 6.14 26.92 -31.67
N ASN A 671 5.21 27.44 -30.88
CA ASN A 671 3.77 27.39 -31.16
C ASN A 671 3.22 28.73 -31.72
N SER A 672 4.08 29.71 -32.00
CA SER A 672 3.71 31.06 -32.42
C SER A 672 2.87 31.09 -33.71
N TYR A 673 3.13 30.19 -34.64
CA TYR A 673 2.33 30.09 -35.88
C TYR A 673 0.88 29.68 -35.66
N LYS A 674 0.50 29.15 -34.48
CA LYS A 674 -0.80 28.51 -34.23
C LYS A 674 -1.50 28.95 -32.95
N TRP A 675 -1.31 30.18 -32.47
CA TRP A 675 -1.96 30.65 -31.23
C TRP A 675 -3.47 30.36 -31.18
N ALA A 676 -4.22 30.72 -32.22
CA ALA A 676 -5.66 30.41 -32.32
C ALA A 676 -5.98 28.92 -32.35
N GLY A 677 -5.16 28.12 -33.03
CA GLY A 677 -5.40 26.70 -33.22
C GLY A 677 -4.94 25.81 -32.06
N GLY A 678 -3.95 26.23 -31.27
CA GLY A 678 -3.42 25.44 -30.17
C GLY A 678 -2.17 25.96 -29.48
N GLY A 679 -1.91 27.26 -29.52
CA GLY A 679 -0.67 27.86 -29.04
C GLY A 679 -0.78 28.61 -27.71
N TYR A 680 -1.89 28.50 -26.98
CA TYR A 680 -2.00 29.13 -25.65
C TYR A 680 -1.46 28.23 -24.52
N LEU A 681 -1.00 28.88 -23.46
CA LEU A 681 -0.84 28.33 -22.12
C LEU A 681 -2.02 28.75 -21.25
N SER A 682 -2.38 27.94 -20.24
CA SER A 682 -3.36 28.32 -19.21
C SER A 682 -3.23 27.44 -17.97
N THR A 683 -4.07 27.71 -16.97
CA THR A 683 -4.32 26.85 -15.81
C THR A 683 -5.74 26.27 -15.88
N PRO A 684 -6.00 25.10 -15.29
CA PRO A 684 -7.37 24.58 -15.18
C PRO A 684 -8.36 25.57 -14.55
N SER A 685 -7.92 26.33 -13.54
CA SER A 685 -8.74 27.36 -12.87
C SER A 685 -9.19 28.46 -13.82
N ASP A 686 -8.31 28.93 -14.71
CA ASP A 686 -8.69 29.89 -15.76
C ASP A 686 -9.61 29.27 -16.81
N LEU A 687 -9.39 28.01 -17.20
CA LEU A 687 -10.29 27.32 -18.11
C LEU A 687 -11.70 27.13 -17.51
N VAL A 688 -11.80 26.90 -16.19
CA VAL A 688 -13.09 26.85 -15.48
C VAL A 688 -13.77 28.23 -15.46
N ARG A 689 -13.01 29.31 -15.17
CA ARG A 689 -13.53 30.69 -15.27
C ARG A 689 -14.01 31.01 -16.67
N PHE A 690 -13.25 30.61 -17.68
CA PHE A 690 -13.64 30.72 -19.09
C PHE A 690 -14.95 30.00 -19.36
N GLY A 691 -15.09 28.73 -18.93
CA GLY A 691 -16.32 27.97 -19.09
C GLY A 691 -17.54 28.64 -18.45
N PHE A 692 -17.40 29.24 -17.27
CA PHE A 692 -18.46 30.04 -16.66
C PHE A 692 -18.74 31.34 -17.42
N GLY A 693 -17.71 32.00 -17.92
CA GLY A 693 -17.84 33.17 -18.80
C GLY A 693 -18.66 32.88 -20.05
N VAL A 694 -18.53 31.67 -20.61
CA VAL A 694 -19.36 31.20 -21.73
C VAL A 694 -20.79 30.90 -21.28
N LEU A 695 -21.00 30.30 -20.12
CA LEU A 695 -22.35 30.00 -19.60
C LEU A 695 -23.17 31.26 -19.28
N GLN A 696 -22.50 32.36 -18.96
CA GLN A 696 -23.13 33.63 -18.61
C GLN A 696 -23.38 34.49 -19.86
N ASP A 697 -24.46 35.27 -19.84
CA ASP A 697 -24.76 36.25 -20.90
C ASP A 697 -23.96 37.55 -20.72
N LYS A 698 -22.68 37.44 -20.33
CA LYS A 698 -21.78 38.58 -20.10
C LYS A 698 -21.00 38.96 -21.35
N LEU A 699 -20.48 37.98 -22.09
CA LEU A 699 -19.61 38.21 -23.23
C LEU A 699 -20.30 37.91 -24.56
N LEU A 700 -21.07 36.82 -24.61
CA LEU A 700 -21.92 36.44 -25.73
C LEU A 700 -23.36 36.36 -25.25
N ARG A 701 -24.30 36.85 -26.06
CA ARG A 701 -25.74 36.64 -25.85
C ARG A 701 -26.09 35.16 -25.98
N SER A 702 -27.20 34.76 -25.37
CA SER A 702 -27.64 33.37 -25.34
C SER A 702 -27.81 32.77 -26.74
N GLU A 703 -28.27 33.56 -27.70
CA GLU A 703 -28.50 33.18 -29.10
C GLU A 703 -27.17 33.00 -29.83
N THR A 704 -26.23 33.93 -29.63
CA THR A 704 -24.86 33.87 -30.18
C THR A 704 -24.14 32.61 -29.67
N ARG A 705 -24.27 32.30 -28.38
CA ARG A 705 -23.73 31.08 -27.77
C ARG A 705 -24.39 29.82 -28.33
N ALA A 706 -25.71 29.85 -28.52
CA ALA A 706 -26.43 28.71 -29.08
C ALA A 706 -25.95 28.41 -30.51
N GLU A 707 -25.72 29.42 -31.34
CA GLU A 707 -25.14 29.27 -32.68
C GLU A 707 -23.70 28.75 -32.64
N MET A 708 -22.87 29.25 -31.71
CA MET A 708 -21.50 28.76 -31.50
C MET A 708 -21.45 27.26 -31.18
N TRP A 709 -22.39 26.76 -30.37
CA TRP A 709 -22.43 25.36 -29.94
C TRP A 709 -23.22 24.44 -30.86
N LYS A 710 -23.92 24.98 -31.85
CA LYS A 710 -24.74 24.22 -32.79
C LYS A 710 -23.83 23.33 -33.65
N PRO A 711 -23.98 21.99 -33.57
CA PRO A 711 -23.20 21.11 -34.44
C PRO A 711 -23.50 21.37 -35.91
N MET A 712 -22.46 21.52 -36.72
CA MET A 712 -22.61 21.69 -38.15
C MET A 712 -22.96 20.37 -38.83
N LYS A 713 -23.48 20.48 -40.06
CA LYS A 713 -23.81 19.34 -40.91
C LYS A 713 -23.04 19.47 -42.22
N ARG A 714 -22.62 18.33 -42.75
CA ARG A 714 -22.19 18.24 -44.15
C ARG A 714 -23.37 18.53 -45.08
N ARG A 715 -23.08 18.83 -46.34
CA ARG A 715 -24.09 19.10 -47.38
C ARG A 715 -25.09 17.96 -47.56
N ASP A 716 -24.68 16.73 -47.28
CA ASP A 716 -25.52 15.53 -47.29
C ASP A 716 -26.38 15.34 -46.01
N GLY A 717 -26.37 16.31 -45.10
CA GLY A 717 -27.15 16.30 -43.87
C GLY A 717 -26.50 15.54 -42.69
N ARG A 718 -25.40 14.83 -42.88
CA ARG A 718 -24.71 14.11 -41.80
C ARG A 718 -24.04 15.08 -40.84
N GLY A 719 -24.38 14.99 -39.54
CA GLY A 719 -23.82 15.84 -38.49
C GLY A 719 -22.34 15.56 -38.20
N THR A 720 -21.61 16.60 -37.80
CA THR A 720 -20.17 16.51 -37.44
C THR A 720 -19.93 16.35 -35.94
N GLY A 721 -20.94 16.65 -35.11
CA GLY A 721 -20.77 16.78 -33.66
C GLY A 721 -19.89 17.97 -33.24
N TYR A 722 -19.58 18.88 -34.17
CA TYR A 722 -18.65 20.00 -33.99
C TYR A 722 -19.32 21.31 -34.43
N GLY A 723 -19.34 22.30 -33.53
CA GLY A 723 -19.80 23.68 -33.79
C GLY A 723 -18.62 24.60 -34.11
N ILE A 724 -18.72 25.88 -33.78
CA ILE A 724 -17.65 26.86 -33.96
C ILE A 724 -16.64 26.69 -32.82
N GLY A 725 -15.65 25.82 -33.00
CA GLY A 725 -14.57 25.60 -32.01
C GLY A 725 -14.96 24.77 -30.78
N TRP A 726 -16.11 24.09 -30.82
CA TRP A 726 -16.64 23.29 -29.72
C TRP A 726 -17.15 21.93 -30.20
N ARG A 727 -16.87 20.88 -29.45
CA ARG A 727 -17.63 19.63 -29.55
C ARG A 727 -18.88 19.75 -28.69
N SER A 728 -19.99 19.22 -29.19
CA SER A 728 -21.27 19.22 -28.49
C SER A 728 -21.89 17.84 -28.61
N ARG A 729 -22.19 17.22 -27.46
CA ARG A 729 -22.77 15.88 -27.36
C ARG A 729 -23.96 15.87 -26.43
N GLN A 730 -24.89 14.96 -26.68
CA GLN A 730 -25.97 14.65 -25.74
C GLN A 730 -25.52 13.49 -24.83
N HIS A 731 -25.55 13.69 -23.51
CA HIS A 731 -25.36 12.65 -22.51
C HIS A 731 -26.72 12.20 -21.99
N GLU A 732 -26.91 10.89 -21.84
CA GLU A 732 -28.20 10.31 -21.41
C GLU A 732 -28.64 10.85 -20.04
N ARG A 733 -27.71 10.95 -19.09
CA ARG A 733 -28.01 11.37 -17.71
C ARG A 733 -27.86 12.86 -17.44
N TYR A 734 -26.95 13.54 -18.13
CA TYR A 734 -26.50 14.91 -17.77
C TYR A 734 -26.92 15.96 -18.80
N GLY A 735 -27.72 15.56 -19.80
CA GLY A 735 -28.12 16.45 -20.87
C GLY A 735 -26.98 16.83 -21.80
N ARG A 736 -26.97 18.07 -22.27
CA ARG A 736 -25.96 18.55 -23.22
C ARG A 736 -24.60 18.68 -22.52
N VAL A 737 -23.54 18.20 -23.15
CA VAL A 737 -22.16 18.46 -22.72
C VAL A 737 -21.41 19.07 -23.88
N VAL A 738 -20.76 20.21 -23.62
CA VAL A 738 -19.95 20.92 -24.59
C VAL A 738 -18.52 21.02 -24.09
N GLY A 739 -17.54 20.96 -24.98
CA GLY A 739 -16.15 20.96 -24.57
C GLY A 739 -15.19 20.78 -25.72
N HIS A 740 -13.90 20.70 -25.38
CA HIS A 740 -12.86 20.41 -26.35
C HIS A 740 -11.64 19.77 -25.67
N SER A 741 -11.05 18.78 -26.34
CA SER A 741 -9.76 18.21 -25.94
C SER A 741 -8.61 19.00 -26.55
N GLY A 742 -7.52 19.13 -25.83
CA GLY A 742 -6.31 19.81 -26.26
C GLY A 742 -5.15 18.83 -26.37
N GLY A 743 -4.43 18.88 -27.49
CA GLY A 743 -3.13 18.24 -27.63
C GLY A 743 -2.13 19.23 -28.21
N SER A 744 -0.95 19.28 -27.60
CA SER A 744 0.24 19.95 -28.10
C SER A 744 1.46 19.13 -27.65
N VAL A 745 2.63 19.41 -28.21
CA VAL A 745 3.84 18.69 -27.84
C VAL A 745 4.10 18.86 -26.34
N GLY A 746 4.06 17.74 -25.64
CA GLY A 746 4.19 17.55 -24.21
C GLY A 746 3.11 18.13 -23.32
N GLY A 747 1.92 18.43 -23.87
CA GLY A 747 0.78 18.87 -23.07
C GLY A 747 -0.56 18.42 -23.66
N VAL A 748 -1.40 17.84 -22.80
CA VAL A 748 -2.79 17.49 -23.14
C VAL A 748 -3.76 18.10 -22.15
N THR A 749 -4.98 18.36 -22.62
CA THR A 749 -5.99 19.05 -21.83
C THR A 749 -7.38 18.53 -22.16
N MET A 750 -8.30 18.63 -21.21
CA MET A 750 -9.73 18.52 -21.48
C MET A 750 -10.45 19.65 -20.75
N LEU A 751 -11.35 20.33 -21.46
CA LEU A 751 -12.35 21.23 -20.89
C LEU A 751 -13.74 20.68 -21.23
N GLU A 752 -14.58 20.43 -20.22
CA GLU A 752 -16.00 20.09 -20.39
C GLU A 752 -16.89 21.00 -19.54
N ILE A 753 -18.00 21.40 -20.13
CA ILE A 753 -19.07 22.21 -19.52
C ILE A 753 -20.34 21.38 -19.55
N TYR A 754 -21.03 21.33 -18.41
CA TYR A 754 -22.32 20.69 -18.16
C TYR A 754 -23.35 21.78 -17.86
N PRO A 755 -23.98 22.41 -18.88
CA PRO A 755 -24.77 23.62 -18.70
C PRO A 755 -25.97 23.44 -17.76
N GLN A 756 -26.68 22.32 -17.85
CA GLN A 756 -27.85 22.00 -17.01
C GLN A 756 -27.50 21.84 -15.52
N HIS A 757 -26.22 21.59 -15.23
CA HIS A 757 -25.71 21.38 -13.88
C HIS A 757 -24.83 22.53 -13.40
N GLN A 758 -24.65 23.58 -14.21
CA GLN A 758 -23.72 24.69 -13.95
C GLN A 758 -22.34 24.21 -13.47
N LEU A 759 -21.85 23.12 -14.08
CA LEU A 759 -20.59 22.49 -13.70
C LEU A 759 -19.59 22.56 -14.85
N VAL A 760 -18.35 22.92 -14.53
CA VAL A 760 -17.24 23.00 -15.49
C VAL A 760 -16.06 22.23 -14.91
N VAL A 761 -15.43 21.39 -15.73
CA VAL A 761 -14.21 20.66 -15.36
C VAL A 761 -13.12 20.96 -16.37
N ALA A 762 -11.91 21.20 -15.86
CA ALA A 762 -10.71 21.29 -16.67
C ALA A 762 -9.60 20.41 -16.07
N VAL A 763 -8.90 19.66 -16.93
CA VAL A 763 -7.73 18.86 -16.56
C VAL A 763 -6.61 19.15 -17.55
N THR A 764 -5.40 19.39 -17.05
CA THR A 764 -4.18 19.56 -17.83
C THR A 764 -3.12 18.56 -17.38
N ILE A 765 -2.40 17.96 -18.33
CA ILE A 765 -1.34 16.98 -18.06
C ILE A 765 -0.10 17.39 -18.87
N ASN A 766 1.08 17.37 -18.28
CA ASN A 766 2.35 17.72 -18.93
C ASN A 766 2.97 16.56 -19.73
N ASN A 767 2.15 15.71 -20.33
CA ASN A 767 2.57 14.55 -21.11
C ASN A 767 1.74 14.42 -22.40
N SER A 768 2.38 14.21 -23.55
CA SER A 768 1.70 14.16 -24.86
C SER A 768 0.68 13.01 -24.96
N GLU A 769 0.91 11.92 -24.24
CA GLU A 769 0.11 10.69 -24.29
C GLU A 769 -0.88 10.56 -23.11
N GLY A 770 -1.01 11.61 -22.28
CA GLY A 770 -1.84 11.56 -21.07
C GLY A 770 -3.35 11.41 -21.36
N PRO A 771 -4.11 10.66 -20.53
CA PRO A 771 -5.53 10.37 -20.77
C PRO A 771 -6.48 11.50 -20.30
N ALA A 772 -6.20 12.77 -20.65
CA ALA A 772 -6.90 13.94 -20.10
C ALA A 772 -8.43 13.89 -20.27
N THR A 773 -8.95 13.37 -21.38
CA THR A 773 -10.40 13.27 -21.61
C THR A 773 -11.06 12.27 -20.66
N ALA A 774 -10.47 11.08 -20.50
CA ALA A 774 -11.00 10.08 -19.59
C ALA A 774 -10.88 10.56 -18.14
N LEU A 775 -9.76 11.21 -17.80
CA LEU A 775 -9.52 11.74 -16.48
C LEU A 775 -10.53 12.83 -16.10
N ALA A 776 -10.75 13.84 -16.96
CA ALA A 776 -11.72 14.90 -16.69
C ALA A 776 -13.15 14.38 -16.48
N ARG A 777 -13.58 13.37 -17.26
CA ARG A 777 -14.91 12.76 -17.10
C ARG A 777 -15.04 11.97 -15.80
N ARG A 778 -14.01 11.19 -15.44
CA ARG A 778 -13.98 10.45 -14.17
C ARG A 778 -13.95 11.40 -12.98
N THR A 779 -13.21 12.52 -13.09
CA THR A 779 -13.21 13.59 -12.09
C THR A 779 -14.57 14.28 -11.97
N ALA A 780 -15.24 14.58 -13.08
CA ALA A 780 -16.54 15.28 -13.03
C ALA A 780 -17.68 14.42 -12.47
N ALA A 781 -17.63 13.10 -12.65
CA ALA A 781 -18.68 12.18 -12.24
C ALA A 781 -19.12 12.33 -10.76
N PRO A 782 -18.23 12.24 -9.75
CA PRO A 782 -18.65 12.37 -8.35
C PRO A 782 -19.24 13.75 -8.02
N PHE A 783 -18.75 14.84 -8.64
CA PHE A 783 -19.32 16.17 -8.44
C PHE A 783 -20.72 16.28 -9.07
N LEU A 784 -20.94 15.67 -10.24
CA LEU A 784 -22.26 15.62 -10.87
C LEU A 784 -23.27 14.85 -10.00
N GLU A 785 -22.84 13.78 -9.34
CA GLU A 785 -23.67 13.07 -8.36
C GLU A 785 -24.01 13.93 -7.16
N ALA A 786 -23.04 14.66 -6.60
CA ALA A 786 -23.28 15.59 -5.50
C ALA A 786 -24.28 16.69 -5.89
N VAL A 787 -24.17 17.22 -7.12
CA VAL A 787 -25.12 18.22 -7.65
C VAL A 787 -26.52 17.62 -7.82
N LEU A 788 -26.64 16.39 -8.32
CA LEU A 788 -27.93 15.73 -8.50
C LEU A 788 -28.60 15.41 -7.16
N ALA A 789 -27.83 14.91 -6.19
CA ALA A 789 -28.32 14.61 -4.84
C ALA A 789 -28.83 15.88 -4.14
N ALA A 790 -28.10 16.99 -4.23
CA ALA A 790 -28.51 18.27 -3.67
C ALA A 790 -29.84 18.80 -4.26
N LYS A 791 -30.11 18.52 -5.55
CA LYS A 791 -31.39 18.90 -6.19
C LYS A 791 -32.58 18.02 -5.79
N GLN A 792 -32.33 16.82 -5.24
CA GLN A 792 -33.35 15.86 -4.84
C GLN A 792 -33.66 15.89 -3.33
N ALA A 793 -32.84 16.59 -2.54
CA ALA A 793 -33.12 16.80 -1.12
C ALA A 793 -34.45 17.56 -0.97
N PRO A 794 -35.37 17.14 -0.08
CA PRO A 794 -36.56 17.92 0.23
C PRO A 794 -36.10 19.31 0.69
N THR A 795 -36.65 20.36 0.09
CA THR A 795 -36.58 21.69 0.67
C THR A 795 -37.46 21.66 1.92
N ASP A 796 -36.86 21.79 3.10
CA ASP A 796 -37.60 22.08 4.33
C ASP A 796 -38.30 23.44 4.16
N ASP A 797 -39.55 23.40 3.68
CA ASP A 797 -40.52 24.51 3.69
C ASP A 797 -41.34 24.50 5.00
#